data_AF-A0A812M1D4-F1
#
_entry.id   AF-A0A812M1D4-F1
#
_cell.length_a   1.000
_cell.length_b   1.000
_cell.length_c   1.000
_cell.angle_alpha   90.00
_cell.angle_beta   90.00
_cell.angle_gamma   90.00
#
_symmetry.space_group_name_H-M   'P 1'
#
loop_
_entity.id
_entity.type
_entity.pdbx_description
1 polymer ?
#
loop_
_entity_poly.entity_id
_entity_poly.type
_entity_poly.pdbx_seq_one_letter_code
_entity_poly.pdbx_strand_id
1 'polypeptide(L)'
;MALSLDGSLPAFLSSRWPCPWPSRPWDVPRTCVTGTGRHVWSLSVVVMVKQMHAGRRTIFARASRRQTGKALQLSRDIGRLTQPEDILAFVEDHVHEFSFVHAVSCFSRLGRMRHRTRQSWSASEPFQNLIAAIDVFGERGEMDAEALRATLVAAVYLADGGMVRRMVWKCATALLTKLPAASLTELANSTWALAKLEHRNEKLLRGVSSEVLRRVAVGQAMSVRDVQKLVWALAAFGWREDLSLFRCLSAEVQRCNDLSAVDASVIAFSFARLGVEDAALFRVLSQHVQDRLLVDLNAQGIAKVAYSFAVLGHAADEPRLFRALAAESARRIAAFGAQELANLMQALVWCRASGCVIFGSSEVRRFLPLASRRCTELCHSAIPKDLCCFAWSFASLGSHCATVLPAVAEASIHRLSDFDPRFLSGQLAWAFASTGTINPALFDAIAVAALDRMCSYAPRDISNLAWSFAMLGHRNLALFDSLCSRALLELERFNSQDLANMLWAYSHLGIRAPALFAASEQQVKATISRPSLQELSSIAWAYENACMMSSALLLAMECEFARRLLLGPGKARPAQRARDVKALLRQLRSTGRLRHDITTRAKAELHQLGKMQDAVIPVERSPGRGLAVGAELPRFELDLSDRSVIYKPPGWEVQGSGELGHHQLSAFVQWTVPQKLPILHDGYSSYGFLHRLDVSTSGLVLHAKSYVAYHDLDLQLLRREIDREYLVLVHGLVSPARISLLLPVYVGKDSESRPSQVAVPGARFSLSHLKVLAHLGPRQSTSLLTMKIDTGRRHQIRAQTSHVGHAVVCDWLYTAQPTYSTDKEWCCRTFLHRHRLAFKDKDGKQHDVTLGLPEDLRNALASSAAKDDASRLAVRHLPMRTFADYKVLSKAERTS
;
A
#
# COMPACT_ATOMS: atom_id res chain seq x y z
N MET A 1 -5.72 8.30 -25.85
CA MET A 1 -4.32 8.25 -26.33
C MET A 1 -3.41 8.46 -25.12
N ALA A 2 -2.51 7.59 -24.67
CA ALA A 2 -2.03 6.27 -25.10
C ALA A 2 -1.33 5.58 -23.89
N LEU A 3 -1.56 4.26 -23.72
CA LEU A 3 -0.62 3.16 -23.37
C LEU A 3 0.25 3.17 -22.07
N SER A 4 -0.05 2.31 -21.07
CA SER A 4 0.58 0.97 -20.70
C SER A 4 1.89 1.04 -19.89
N LEU A 5 2.05 0.41 -18.72
CA LEU A 5 2.28 -1.03 -18.37
C LEU A 5 2.10 -1.20 -16.83
N ASP A 6 1.27 -2.14 -16.36
CA ASP A 6 1.59 -3.46 -15.73
C ASP A 6 1.87 -3.46 -14.20
N GLY A 7 1.35 -4.49 -13.52
CA GLY A 7 1.57 -4.80 -12.10
C GLY A 7 0.33 -4.65 -11.22
N SER A 8 -0.55 -5.66 -11.23
CA SER A 8 -1.71 -5.75 -10.34
C SER A 8 -1.29 -6.01 -8.89
N LEU A 9 -1.17 -4.94 -8.09
CA LEU A 9 -1.30 -5.01 -6.63
C LEU A 9 -2.76 -5.35 -6.25
N PRO A 10 -3.01 -6.10 -5.16
CA PRO A 10 -4.37 -6.37 -4.69
C PRO A 10 -5.16 -5.07 -4.54
N ALA A 11 -6.43 -5.10 -4.94
CA ALA A 11 -7.39 -3.99 -4.90
C ALA A 11 -7.79 -3.60 -3.46
N PHE A 12 -6.81 -3.25 -2.61
CA PHE A 12 -6.98 -2.68 -1.27
C PHE A 12 -7.00 -1.14 -1.29
N LEU A 13 -6.92 -0.51 -2.48
CA LEU A 13 -6.62 0.92 -2.63
C LEU A 13 -7.81 1.77 -3.12
N SER A 14 -9.04 1.27 -3.11
CA SER A 14 -10.20 2.00 -3.63
C SER A 14 -11.24 2.42 -2.59
N SER A 15 -10.84 3.29 -1.66
CA SER A 15 -11.73 4.32 -1.08
C SER A 15 -10.93 5.20 -0.12
N ARG A 16 -10.67 6.46 -0.52
CA ARG A 16 -9.98 7.52 0.27
C ARG A 16 -8.70 7.05 0.97
N TRP A 17 -7.59 7.25 0.27
CA TRP A 17 -6.25 7.15 0.84
C TRP A 17 -6.15 7.95 2.16
N PRO A 18 -5.57 7.38 3.21
CA PRO A 18 -5.60 7.97 4.53
C PRO A 18 -4.60 9.12 4.63
N CYS A 19 -5.08 10.30 5.01
CA CYS A 19 -4.23 11.30 5.64
C CYS A 19 -3.63 10.65 6.90
N PRO A 20 -2.29 10.59 7.09
CA PRO A 20 -1.68 9.95 8.25
C PRO A 20 -1.88 10.72 9.57
N TRP A 21 -2.79 11.70 9.60
CA TRP A 21 -3.03 12.60 10.72
C TRP A 21 -4.53 12.63 11.07
N PRO A 22 -4.95 12.11 12.22
CA PRO A 22 -6.24 12.45 12.80
C PRO A 22 -6.19 13.82 13.48
N SER A 23 -7.37 14.41 13.54
CA SER A 23 -7.77 15.77 13.92
C SER A 23 -7.70 16.10 15.42
N ARG A 24 -6.78 15.50 16.20
CA ARG A 24 -6.59 15.84 17.63
C ARG A 24 -5.12 15.85 18.05
N PRO A 25 -4.71 16.80 18.94
CA PRO A 25 -3.33 16.93 19.38
C PRO A 25 -2.91 15.74 20.24
N TRP A 26 -1.63 15.39 20.07
CA TRP A 26 -0.79 14.55 20.90
C TRP A 26 -1.21 14.47 22.38
N ASP A 27 -1.75 13.32 22.80
CA ASP A 27 -1.57 12.84 24.17
C ASP A 27 -0.31 11.97 24.18
N VAL A 28 0.77 12.49 24.77
CA VAL A 28 1.99 11.73 25.05
C VAL A 28 2.03 11.43 26.55
N PRO A 29 2.24 10.18 26.99
CA PRO A 29 2.53 9.90 28.39
C PRO A 29 3.86 10.53 28.78
N ARG A 30 3.92 11.19 29.94
CA ARG A 30 5.15 11.69 30.54
C ARG A 30 6.10 10.53 30.85
N THR A 31 7.16 10.36 30.07
CA THR A 31 8.35 9.59 30.49
C THR A 31 9.62 10.31 30.07
N CYS A 32 10.40 10.69 31.08
CA CYS A 32 11.76 11.19 30.97
C CYS A 32 12.65 10.21 30.20
N VAL A 33 13.46 10.70 29.26
CA VAL A 33 14.70 10.04 28.85
C VAL A 33 15.79 11.10 28.73
N THR A 34 16.66 11.09 29.73
CA THR A 34 18.05 11.57 29.67
C THR A 34 18.81 10.76 28.62
N GLY A 35 19.43 11.41 27.64
CA GLY A 35 20.22 10.71 26.64
C GLY A 35 20.83 11.66 25.62
N THR A 36 22.14 11.82 25.71
CA THR A 36 23.01 12.65 24.90
C THR A 36 22.91 12.35 23.40
N GLY A 37 22.39 13.30 22.61
CA GLY A 37 22.35 13.22 21.15
C GLY A 37 22.55 14.60 20.51
N ARG A 38 23.73 14.83 19.93
CA ARG A 38 24.11 16.09 19.28
C ARG A 38 23.17 16.43 18.12
N HIS A 39 22.42 17.53 18.25
CA HIS A 39 21.66 18.10 17.14
C HIS A 39 22.59 18.79 16.13
N VAL A 40 22.56 18.32 14.88
CA VAL A 40 23.24 18.96 13.74
C VAL A 40 22.39 20.15 13.27
N TRP A 41 22.87 21.36 13.56
CA TRP A 41 22.25 22.62 13.16
C TRP A 41 22.52 22.89 11.67
N SER A 42 21.47 22.97 10.84
CA SER A 42 21.60 23.19 9.39
C SER A 42 21.70 24.67 8.99
N LEU A 43 22.29 24.89 7.79
CA LEU A 43 22.69 26.17 7.17
C LEU A 43 21.67 27.32 7.18
N SER A 44 20.38 27.07 7.42
CA SER A 44 19.34 28.11 7.54
C SER A 44 19.64 29.12 8.66
N VAL A 45 20.43 28.70 9.67
CA VAL A 45 20.91 29.56 10.77
C VAL A 45 21.98 30.56 10.31
N VAL A 46 22.69 30.31 9.20
CA VAL A 46 23.80 31.16 8.73
C VAL A 46 23.30 32.40 7.99
N VAL A 47 22.22 32.29 7.19
CA VAL A 47 21.62 33.42 6.48
C VAL A 47 20.94 34.40 7.46
N MET A 48 20.45 33.90 8.59
CA MET A 48 19.72 34.69 9.60
C MET A 48 20.66 35.56 10.47
N VAL A 49 21.91 35.12 10.70
CA VAL A 49 22.94 35.92 11.40
C VAL A 49 23.29 37.20 10.62
N LYS A 50 23.27 37.16 9.27
CA LYS A 50 23.50 38.35 8.45
C LYS A 50 22.34 39.37 8.51
N GLN A 51 21.10 38.95 8.75
CA GLN A 51 19.93 39.85 8.74
C GLN A 51 19.59 40.47 10.11
N MET A 52 20.11 39.94 11.22
CA MET A 52 20.05 40.67 12.50
C MET A 52 20.91 41.95 12.51
N HIS A 53 21.83 42.13 11.55
CA HIS A 53 22.59 43.36 11.41
C HIS A 53 21.77 44.56 10.92
N ALA A 54 20.61 44.35 10.30
CA ALA A 54 19.72 45.44 9.86
C ALA A 54 18.85 46.02 11.01
N GLY A 55 18.74 45.31 12.13
CA GLY A 55 17.93 45.69 13.30
C GLY A 55 18.70 46.39 14.41
N ARG A 56 19.78 47.12 14.10
CA ARG A 56 20.63 47.81 15.11
C ARG A 56 19.90 48.89 15.94
N ARG A 57 18.62 49.19 15.71
CA ARG A 57 17.96 50.41 16.25
C ARG A 57 16.65 50.24 17.04
N THR A 58 16.00 49.08 17.15
CA THR A 58 14.58 49.05 17.59
C THR A 58 14.31 48.77 19.07
N ILE A 59 15.03 47.86 19.76
CA ILE A 59 14.77 47.56 21.20
C ILE A 59 14.78 48.85 22.05
N PHE A 60 15.58 49.83 21.65
CA PHE A 60 15.84 51.04 22.42
C PHE A 60 14.96 52.25 22.03
N ALA A 61 14.20 52.22 20.94
CA ALA A 61 13.63 53.48 20.44
C ALA A 61 12.41 53.99 21.23
N ARG A 62 11.60 53.12 21.85
CA ARG A 62 10.38 53.52 22.58
C ARG A 62 10.53 53.52 24.10
N ALA A 63 11.12 52.47 24.68
CA ALA A 63 11.33 52.37 26.13
C ALA A 63 12.49 53.25 26.62
N SER A 64 13.57 53.41 25.83
CA SER A 64 14.73 54.23 26.21
C SER A 64 14.45 55.75 26.15
N ARG A 65 13.40 56.20 25.41
CA ARG A 65 12.95 57.60 25.45
C ARG A 65 12.41 58.05 26.81
N ARG A 66 12.11 57.12 27.72
CA ARG A 66 11.64 57.39 29.09
C ARG A 66 12.70 57.13 30.16
N GLN A 67 13.89 56.63 29.79
CA GLN A 67 14.96 56.34 30.74
C GLN A 67 15.83 57.59 30.95
N THR A 68 16.04 58.00 32.20
CA THR A 68 16.92 59.12 32.57
C THR A 68 18.01 58.67 33.55
N GLY A 69 19.19 59.30 33.49
CA GLY A 69 20.28 59.04 34.44
C GLY A 69 20.88 57.62 34.36
N LYS A 70 20.96 56.94 35.52
CA LYS A 70 21.65 55.65 35.72
C LYS A 70 21.09 54.50 34.83
N ALA A 71 19.79 54.50 34.53
CA ALA A 71 19.17 53.48 33.67
C ALA A 71 19.63 53.55 32.21
N LEU A 72 19.86 54.75 31.68
CA LEU A 72 20.37 54.92 30.31
C LEU A 72 21.83 54.46 30.21
N GLN A 73 22.60 54.66 31.28
CA GLN A 73 23.99 54.23 31.38
C GLN A 73 24.09 52.69 31.36
N LEU A 74 23.31 51.99 32.21
CA LEU A 74 23.20 50.52 32.20
C LEU A 74 22.86 49.98 30.80
N SER A 75 21.90 50.60 30.11
CA SER A 75 21.54 50.22 28.74
C SER A 75 22.69 50.37 27.73
N ARG A 76 23.51 51.41 27.85
CA ARG A 76 24.71 51.62 27.00
C ARG A 76 25.79 50.60 27.31
N ASP A 77 25.99 50.28 28.59
CA ASP A 77 27.02 49.34 29.04
C ASP A 77 26.68 47.91 28.60
N ILE A 78 25.44 47.45 28.80
CA ILE A 78 24.90 46.21 28.19
C ILE A 78 25.09 46.22 26.67
N GLY A 79 24.96 47.40 26.06
CA GLY A 79 25.20 47.67 24.65
C GLY A 79 26.56 47.19 24.13
N ARG A 80 27.60 47.33 24.96
CA ARG A 80 29.00 47.08 24.66
C ARG A 80 29.46 45.64 24.96
N LEU A 81 28.70 44.89 25.75
CA LEU A 81 29.03 43.51 26.10
C LEU A 81 28.89 42.60 24.87
N THR A 82 29.94 41.84 24.58
CA THR A 82 30.02 40.98 23.38
C THR A 82 30.25 39.50 23.68
N GLN A 83 30.77 39.15 24.86
CA GLN A 83 30.96 37.76 25.28
C GLN A 83 29.89 37.31 26.29
N PRO A 84 29.51 36.01 26.31
CA PRO A 84 28.57 35.47 27.29
C PRO A 84 29.04 35.65 28.74
N GLU A 85 30.34 35.47 29.00
CA GLU A 85 30.93 35.59 30.34
C GLU A 85 30.81 37.02 30.87
N ASP A 86 31.12 38.02 30.04
CA ASP A 86 30.99 39.44 30.39
C ASP A 86 29.52 39.82 30.69
N ILE A 87 28.58 39.26 29.93
CA ILE A 87 27.15 39.49 30.19
C ILE A 87 26.73 38.89 31.52
N LEU A 88 27.17 37.67 31.82
CA LEU A 88 26.80 36.99 33.07
C LEU A 88 27.45 37.64 34.29
N ALA A 89 28.72 38.06 34.21
CA ALA A 89 29.36 38.85 35.25
C ALA A 89 28.64 40.19 35.47
N PHE A 90 28.27 40.88 34.38
CA PHE A 90 27.51 42.12 34.49
C PHE A 90 26.12 41.90 35.13
N VAL A 91 25.45 40.79 34.82
CA VAL A 91 24.19 40.40 35.45
C VAL A 91 24.39 40.13 36.94
N GLU A 92 25.43 39.41 37.33
CA GLU A 92 25.75 39.13 38.74
C GLU A 92 25.86 40.42 39.55
N ASP A 93 26.60 41.39 39.03
CA ASP A 93 26.85 42.67 39.71
C ASP A 93 25.64 43.62 39.72
N HIS A 94 24.73 43.54 38.74
CA HIS A 94 23.74 44.61 38.51
C HIS A 94 22.28 44.13 38.39
N VAL A 95 21.97 42.82 38.49
CA VAL A 95 20.61 42.29 38.25
C VAL A 95 19.54 42.93 39.15
N HIS A 96 19.90 43.32 40.37
CA HIS A 96 19.01 43.96 41.33
C HIS A 96 18.62 45.41 40.92
N GLU A 97 19.39 46.03 40.02
CA GLU A 97 19.10 47.36 39.46
C GLU A 97 18.41 47.28 38.09
N PHE A 98 18.10 46.07 37.60
CA PHE A 98 17.54 45.91 36.27
C PHE A 98 16.08 46.37 36.20
N SER A 99 15.76 47.05 35.10
CA SER A 99 14.38 47.14 34.61
C SER A 99 14.12 45.98 33.66
N PHE A 100 12.86 45.75 33.27
CA PHE A 100 12.53 44.75 32.26
C PHE A 100 13.33 44.96 30.95
N VAL A 101 13.63 46.21 30.57
CA VAL A 101 14.42 46.53 29.38
C VAL A 101 15.85 45.96 29.48
N HIS A 102 16.48 46.11 30.65
CA HIS A 102 17.85 45.62 30.89
C HIS A 102 17.88 44.09 30.88
N ALA A 103 16.97 43.44 31.63
CA ALA A 103 16.89 42.00 31.72
C ALA A 103 16.63 41.35 30.34
N VAL A 104 15.65 41.87 29.58
CA VAL A 104 15.32 41.38 28.24
C VAL A 104 16.46 41.63 27.25
N SER A 105 17.20 42.75 27.37
CA SER A 105 18.35 43.05 26.52
C SER A 105 19.48 42.05 26.74
N CYS A 106 19.86 41.78 27.99
CA CYS A 106 20.85 40.76 28.35
C CYS A 106 20.43 39.38 27.83
N PHE A 107 19.19 38.97 28.12
CA PHE A 107 18.66 37.67 27.70
C PHE A 107 18.59 37.52 26.17
N SER A 108 18.14 38.56 25.47
CA SER A 108 18.10 38.58 24.00
C SER A 108 19.50 38.52 23.38
N ARG A 109 20.50 39.14 23.99
CA ARG A 109 21.90 39.07 23.53
C ARG A 109 22.47 37.67 23.70
N LEU A 110 22.30 37.06 24.87
CA LEU A 110 22.71 35.68 25.12
C LEU A 110 22.09 34.72 24.09
N GLY A 111 20.81 34.89 23.77
CA GLY A 111 20.12 34.07 22.77
C GLY A 111 20.69 34.19 21.34
N ARG A 112 21.33 35.32 21.01
CA ARG A 112 21.93 35.58 19.68
C ARG A 112 23.35 35.02 19.53
N MET A 113 24.04 34.74 20.64
CA MET A 113 25.43 34.31 20.62
C MET A 113 25.57 32.83 20.25
N ARG A 114 26.45 32.51 19.29
CA ARG A 114 26.83 31.13 18.95
C ARG A 114 27.90 30.66 19.94
N HIS A 115 27.55 29.78 20.88
CA HIS A 115 28.55 29.22 21.80
C HIS A 115 28.47 27.70 21.84
N ARG A 116 29.63 27.03 21.68
CA ARG A 116 29.75 25.55 21.74
C ARG A 116 29.51 25.01 23.17
N THR A 117 29.55 25.87 24.19
CA THR A 117 29.40 25.48 25.60
C THR A 117 28.14 26.05 26.26
N ARG A 118 27.03 26.30 25.55
CA ARG A 118 25.79 26.83 26.17
C ARG A 118 25.36 26.08 27.44
N GLN A 119 25.59 24.77 27.49
CA GLN A 119 25.33 23.93 28.66
C GLN A 119 26.21 24.26 29.87
N SER A 120 27.37 24.89 29.70
CA SER A 120 28.30 25.22 30.80
C SER A 120 27.84 26.40 31.64
N TRP A 121 27.06 27.33 31.08
CA TRP A 121 26.60 28.54 31.78
C TRP A 121 25.08 28.65 31.90
N SER A 122 24.28 27.82 31.21
CA SER A 122 22.83 27.80 31.41
C SER A 122 22.42 27.32 32.82
N ALA A 123 23.35 26.69 33.55
CA ALA A 123 23.18 26.29 34.94
C ALA A 123 23.73 27.32 35.94
N SER A 124 24.40 28.39 35.50
CA SER A 124 25.03 29.35 36.40
C SER A 124 24.02 30.18 37.17
N GLU A 125 24.37 30.57 38.39
CA GLU A 125 23.53 31.40 39.25
C GLU A 125 23.18 32.76 38.60
N PRO A 126 24.09 33.49 37.95
CA PRO A 126 23.74 34.74 37.26
C PRO A 126 22.68 34.55 36.17
N PHE A 127 22.74 33.45 35.42
CA PHE A 127 21.74 33.16 34.39
C PHE A 127 20.38 32.81 35.00
N GLN A 128 20.35 32.07 36.11
CA GLN A 128 19.12 31.79 36.84
C GLN A 128 18.51 33.08 37.42
N ASN A 129 19.32 33.97 37.99
CA ASN A 129 18.88 35.27 38.49
C ASN A 129 18.30 36.16 37.38
N LEU A 130 18.89 36.13 36.19
CA LEU A 130 18.34 36.82 35.02
C LEU A 130 16.97 36.28 34.62
N ILE A 131 16.80 34.95 34.58
CA ILE A 131 15.49 34.33 34.29
C ILE A 131 14.48 34.70 35.37
N ALA A 132 14.85 34.65 36.65
CA ALA A 132 13.98 35.01 37.76
C ALA A 132 13.52 36.47 37.68
N ALA A 133 14.42 37.39 37.31
CA ALA A 133 14.06 38.80 37.09
C ALA A 133 13.02 38.95 35.97
N ILE A 134 13.23 38.31 34.83
CA ILE A 134 12.26 38.31 33.70
C ILE A 134 10.94 37.69 34.13
N ASP A 135 10.98 36.64 34.93
CA ASP A 135 9.82 35.95 35.48
C ASP A 135 8.93 36.91 36.29
N VAL A 136 9.55 37.65 37.22
CA VAL A 136 8.88 38.66 38.05
C VAL A 136 8.30 39.80 37.22
N PHE A 137 9.04 40.32 36.23
CA PHE A 137 8.53 41.36 35.33
C PHE A 137 7.35 40.89 34.49
N GLY A 138 7.37 39.62 34.07
CA GLY A 138 6.26 38.98 33.36
C GLY A 138 5.01 38.85 34.23
N GLU A 139 5.15 38.42 35.49
CA GLU A 139 4.03 38.31 36.44
C GLU A 139 3.38 39.66 36.75
N ARG A 140 4.20 40.70 36.93
CA ARG A 140 3.70 42.06 37.21
C ARG A 140 3.06 42.73 35.99
N GLY A 141 3.16 42.13 34.80
CA GLY A 141 2.59 42.67 33.56
C GLY A 141 3.26 43.96 33.07
N GLU A 142 4.49 44.22 33.55
CA GLU A 142 5.28 45.42 33.23
C GLU A 142 5.85 45.39 31.80
N MET A 143 6.06 44.20 31.26
CA MET A 143 6.60 44.00 29.92
C MET A 143 5.60 44.38 28.83
N ASP A 144 6.04 45.17 27.85
CA ASP A 144 5.29 45.45 26.64
C ASP A 144 5.34 44.28 25.64
N ALA A 145 4.55 44.38 24.57
CA ALA A 145 4.47 43.33 23.55
C ALA A 145 5.81 43.08 22.84
N GLU A 146 6.63 44.13 22.64
CA GLU A 146 7.95 44.00 22.02
C GLU A 146 8.92 43.24 22.92
N ALA A 147 8.93 43.55 24.23
CA ALA A 147 9.73 42.87 25.24
C ALA A 147 9.32 41.40 25.36
N LEU A 148 8.00 41.10 25.43
CA LEU A 148 7.48 39.73 25.46
C LEU A 148 7.89 38.95 24.21
N ARG A 149 7.73 39.53 23.02
CA ARG A 149 8.19 38.93 21.76
C ARG A 149 9.69 38.64 21.79
N ALA A 150 10.51 39.60 22.24
CA ALA A 150 11.96 39.44 22.29
C ALA A 150 12.37 38.30 23.23
N THR A 151 11.77 38.25 24.42
CA THR A 151 11.98 37.17 25.40
C THR A 151 11.61 35.81 24.83
N LEU A 152 10.42 35.67 24.24
CA LEU A 152 9.97 34.40 23.67
C LEU A 152 10.89 33.92 22.53
N VAL A 153 11.30 34.82 21.63
CA VAL A 153 12.22 34.48 20.54
C VAL A 153 13.61 34.10 21.07
N ALA A 154 14.12 34.80 22.09
CA ALA A 154 15.39 34.47 22.71
C ALA A 154 15.34 33.11 23.42
N ALA A 155 14.22 32.80 24.08
CA ALA A 155 13.99 31.53 24.77
C ALA A 155 14.11 30.33 23.82
N VAL A 156 13.74 30.46 22.53
CA VAL A 156 13.95 29.38 21.52
C VAL A 156 15.40 28.91 21.46
N TYR A 157 16.36 29.80 21.70
CA TYR A 157 17.80 29.51 21.62
C TYR A 157 18.44 29.18 22.97
N LEU A 158 17.76 29.52 24.07
CA LEU A 158 18.25 29.40 25.44
C LEU A 158 17.52 28.34 26.26
N ALA A 159 16.48 27.70 25.70
CA ALA A 159 15.68 26.71 26.40
C ALA A 159 16.50 25.46 26.73
N ASP A 160 16.99 25.40 27.97
CA ASP A 160 17.39 24.17 28.64
C ASP A 160 16.91 24.26 30.11
N GLY A 161 16.16 23.25 30.59
CA GLY A 161 15.67 23.20 31.97
C GLY A 161 14.22 23.68 32.23
N GLY A 162 13.73 23.42 33.45
CA GLY A 162 12.34 23.70 33.87
C GLY A 162 12.02 25.18 34.09
N MET A 163 13.02 25.99 34.42
CA MET A 163 12.85 27.40 34.76
C MET A 163 12.48 28.26 33.55
N VAL A 164 13.14 28.04 32.41
CA VAL A 164 12.80 28.70 31.13
C VAL A 164 11.37 28.36 30.71
N ARG A 165 10.92 27.12 30.90
CA ARG A 165 9.53 26.70 30.58
C ARG A 165 8.49 27.45 31.41
N ARG A 166 8.75 27.69 32.71
CA ARG A 166 7.87 28.51 33.57
C ARG A 166 7.81 29.96 33.11
N MET A 167 8.97 30.56 32.84
CA MET A 167 9.06 31.92 32.30
C MET A 167 8.29 32.06 30.98
N VAL A 168 8.44 31.10 30.06
CA VAL A 168 7.69 31.08 28.77
C VAL A 168 6.18 31.03 29.01
N TRP A 169 5.69 30.21 29.94
CA TRP A 169 4.25 30.15 30.27
C TRP A 169 3.73 31.50 30.80
N LYS A 170 4.49 32.17 31.68
CA LYS A 170 4.12 33.49 32.21
C LYS A 170 4.17 34.57 31.14
N CYS A 171 5.21 34.61 30.31
CA CYS A 171 5.28 35.53 29.18
C CYS A 171 4.14 35.31 28.17
N ALA A 172 3.78 34.06 27.87
CA ALA A 172 2.64 33.76 27.00
C ALA A 172 1.30 34.22 27.60
N THR A 173 1.16 34.11 28.93
CA THR A 173 -0.02 34.59 29.66
C THR A 173 -0.08 36.12 29.69
N ALA A 174 1.03 36.80 29.96
CA ALA A 174 1.12 38.25 29.92
C ALA A 174 0.78 38.80 28.51
N LEU A 175 1.23 38.11 27.46
CA LEU A 175 0.95 38.50 26.07
C LEU A 175 -0.54 38.55 25.74
N LEU A 176 -1.39 37.72 26.36
CA LEU A 176 -2.85 37.77 26.18
C LEU A 176 -3.42 39.16 26.45
N THR A 177 -2.95 39.81 27.53
CA THR A 177 -3.42 41.13 27.93
C THR A 177 -2.88 42.25 27.03
N LYS A 178 -1.79 41.99 26.30
CA LYS A 178 -1.11 42.97 25.44
C LYS A 178 -1.43 42.77 23.95
N LEU A 179 -2.25 41.79 23.57
CA LEU A 179 -2.64 41.52 22.17
C LEU A 179 -3.12 42.78 21.41
N PRO A 180 -3.99 43.65 21.97
CA PRO A 180 -4.47 44.83 21.24
C PRO A 180 -3.38 45.85 20.92
N ALA A 181 -2.29 45.87 21.70
CA ALA A 181 -1.17 46.79 21.52
C ALA A 181 -0.03 46.20 20.68
N ALA A 182 0.03 44.88 20.52
CA ALA A 182 1.11 44.17 19.83
C ALA A 182 1.03 44.34 18.31
N SER A 183 2.12 44.63 17.60
CA SER A 183 2.14 44.70 16.12
C SER A 183 1.87 43.33 15.44
N LEU A 184 1.43 43.29 14.18
CA LEU A 184 1.24 42.02 13.44
C LEU A 184 2.52 41.18 13.41
N THR A 185 3.67 41.84 13.25
CA THR A 185 5.00 41.21 13.31
C THR A 185 5.31 40.68 14.71
N GLU A 186 4.91 41.36 15.79
CA GLU A 186 5.06 40.84 17.16
C GLU A 186 4.20 39.61 17.41
N LEU A 187 2.95 39.61 16.94
CA LEU A 187 2.05 38.47 17.04
C LEU A 187 2.61 37.26 16.29
N ALA A 188 3.05 37.44 15.03
CA ALA A 188 3.61 36.37 14.21
C ALA A 188 4.89 35.77 14.83
N ASN A 189 5.82 36.61 15.29
CA ASN A 189 7.06 36.17 15.91
C ASN A 189 6.85 35.45 17.24
N SER A 190 5.94 35.96 18.08
CA SER A 190 5.64 35.36 19.38
C SER A 190 4.97 34.00 19.20
N THR A 191 4.01 33.90 18.27
CA THR A 191 3.32 32.64 17.96
C THR A 191 4.29 31.60 17.40
N TRP A 192 5.19 32.01 16.51
CA TRP A 192 6.27 31.15 16.00
C TRP A 192 7.22 30.67 17.10
N ALA A 193 7.62 31.56 18.02
CA ALA A 193 8.50 31.21 19.11
C ALA A 193 7.85 30.18 20.06
N LEU A 194 6.57 30.40 20.41
CA LEU A 194 5.79 29.44 21.21
C LEU A 194 5.67 28.08 20.54
N ALA A 195 5.46 28.05 19.21
CA ALA A 195 5.43 26.79 18.46
C ALA A 195 6.78 26.07 18.48
N LYS A 196 7.89 26.80 18.43
CA LYS A 196 9.25 26.22 18.57
C LYS A 196 9.56 25.72 19.98
N LEU A 197 8.96 26.34 20.99
CA LEU A 197 9.06 25.95 22.39
C LEU A 197 8.02 24.90 22.80
N GLU A 198 7.24 24.38 21.84
CA GLU A 198 6.16 23.40 22.05
C GLU A 198 5.12 23.86 23.09
N HIS A 199 4.94 25.18 23.20
CA HIS A 199 4.06 25.80 24.17
C HIS A 199 2.70 26.18 23.55
N ARG A 200 1.76 25.25 23.54
CA ARG A 200 0.42 25.48 22.99
C ARG A 200 -0.47 26.23 24.00
N ASN A 201 -1.01 27.38 23.59
CA ASN A 201 -2.00 28.15 24.36
C ASN A 201 -3.19 28.52 23.46
N GLU A 202 -4.33 27.83 23.63
CA GLU A 202 -5.48 28.00 22.73
C GLU A 202 -6.15 29.37 22.84
N LYS A 203 -6.21 29.95 24.05
CA LYS A 203 -6.76 31.30 24.24
C LYS A 203 -5.94 32.33 23.48
N LEU A 204 -4.61 32.18 23.52
CA LEU A 204 -3.70 33.06 22.79
C LEU A 204 -3.87 32.91 21.28
N LEU A 205 -3.97 31.68 20.77
CA LEU A 205 -4.19 31.43 19.33
C LEU A 205 -5.50 32.06 18.83
N ARG A 206 -6.61 31.93 19.58
CA ARG A 206 -7.89 32.59 19.24
C ARG A 206 -7.79 34.11 19.29
N GLY A 207 -7.09 34.66 20.29
CA GLY A 207 -6.84 36.10 20.40
C GLY A 207 -6.00 36.65 19.25
N VAL A 208 -4.91 35.95 18.89
CA VAL A 208 -4.07 36.27 17.73
C VAL A 208 -4.90 36.22 16.45
N SER A 209 -5.73 35.19 16.26
CA SER A 209 -6.62 35.07 15.09
C SER A 209 -7.52 36.31 14.94
N SER A 210 -8.20 36.67 16.04
CA SER A 210 -9.14 37.79 16.08
C SER A 210 -8.45 39.11 15.75
N GLU A 211 -7.27 39.35 16.31
CA GLU A 211 -6.53 40.61 16.13
C GLU A 211 -5.92 40.74 14.73
N VAL A 212 -5.42 39.63 14.15
CA VAL A 212 -4.94 39.59 12.77
C VAL A 212 -6.09 39.92 11.80
N LEU A 213 -7.23 39.25 11.95
CA LEU A 213 -8.41 39.50 11.12
C LEU A 213 -8.89 40.95 11.22
N ARG A 214 -8.99 41.48 12.44
CA ARG A 214 -9.44 42.86 12.69
C ARG A 214 -8.55 43.89 11.99
N ARG A 215 -7.23 43.72 12.04
CA ARG A 215 -6.28 44.70 11.50
C ARG A 215 -6.16 44.64 9.99
N VAL A 216 -6.12 43.42 9.43
CA VAL A 216 -6.11 43.25 7.98
C VAL A 216 -7.40 43.78 7.36
N ALA A 217 -8.55 43.61 8.04
CA ALA A 217 -9.82 44.18 7.60
C ALA A 217 -9.82 45.73 7.54
N VAL A 218 -9.03 46.41 8.37
CA VAL A 218 -8.87 47.88 8.37
C VAL A 218 -7.75 48.32 7.40
N GLY A 219 -7.22 47.41 6.58
CA GLY A 219 -6.22 47.71 5.54
C GLY A 219 -4.77 47.68 6.01
N GLN A 220 -4.48 47.18 7.22
CA GLN A 220 -3.10 46.98 7.64
C GLN A 220 -2.49 45.77 6.91
N ALA A 221 -1.56 46.03 5.99
CA ALA A 221 -0.86 44.99 5.24
C ALA A 221 0.02 44.11 6.15
N MET A 222 0.04 42.81 5.88
CA MET A 222 0.89 41.85 6.57
C MET A 222 2.05 41.44 5.65
N SER A 223 3.27 41.38 6.20
CA SER A 223 4.40 40.88 5.42
C SER A 223 4.27 39.38 5.17
N VAL A 224 4.69 38.91 3.99
CA VAL A 224 4.68 37.47 3.66
C VAL A 224 5.48 36.65 4.66
N ARG A 225 6.56 37.22 5.21
CA ARG A 225 7.37 36.58 6.25
C ARG A 225 6.60 36.40 7.56
N ASP A 226 5.74 37.34 7.92
CA ASP A 226 4.86 37.21 9.08
C ASP A 226 3.78 36.16 8.82
N VAL A 227 3.21 36.12 7.60
CA VAL A 227 2.28 35.07 7.19
C VAL A 227 2.94 33.69 7.29
N GLN A 228 4.14 33.52 6.72
CA GLN A 228 4.91 32.28 6.77
C GLN A 228 5.10 31.80 8.21
N LYS A 229 5.52 32.69 9.14
CA LYS A 229 5.71 32.36 10.56
C LYS A 229 4.42 31.93 11.23
N LEU A 230 3.34 32.67 10.99
CA LEU A 230 2.05 32.40 11.61
C LEU A 230 1.48 31.07 11.12
N VAL A 231 1.37 30.86 9.80
CA VAL A 231 0.86 29.60 9.23
C VAL A 231 1.73 28.42 9.65
N TRP A 232 3.06 28.58 9.71
CA TRP A 232 3.95 27.54 10.24
C TRP A 232 3.67 27.19 11.69
N ALA A 233 3.47 28.19 12.55
CA ALA A 233 3.14 27.98 13.96
C ALA A 233 1.79 27.26 14.13
N LEU A 234 0.77 27.68 13.39
CA LEU A 234 -0.54 27.03 13.39
C LEU A 234 -0.45 25.57 12.94
N ALA A 235 0.34 25.29 11.90
CA ALA A 235 0.60 23.94 11.41
C ALA A 235 1.38 23.07 12.41
N ALA A 236 2.32 23.66 13.17
CA ALA A 236 3.05 22.97 14.22
C ALA A 236 2.11 22.57 15.37
N PHE A 237 1.17 23.43 15.75
CA PHE A 237 0.15 23.13 16.76
C PHE A 237 -1.01 22.27 16.26
N GLY A 238 -1.16 22.11 14.94
CA GLY A 238 -2.31 21.46 14.33
C GLY A 238 -3.63 22.22 14.57
N TRP A 239 -3.56 23.55 14.66
CA TRP A 239 -4.72 24.39 14.97
C TRP A 239 -5.51 24.71 13.70
N ARG A 240 -6.81 24.35 13.68
CA ARG A 240 -7.71 24.47 12.51
C ARG A 240 -9.05 25.13 12.82
N GLU A 241 -9.17 25.80 13.96
CA GLU A 241 -10.48 26.27 14.46
C GLU A 241 -11.06 27.46 13.68
N ASP A 242 -10.21 28.28 13.03
CA ASP A 242 -10.65 29.48 12.32
C ASP A 242 -10.27 29.45 10.83
N LEU A 243 -11.24 29.08 9.98
CA LEU A 243 -11.08 29.08 8.53
C LEU A 243 -10.96 30.49 7.93
N SER A 244 -11.50 31.52 8.61
CA SER A 244 -11.44 32.91 8.13
C SER A 244 -10.01 33.43 8.19
N LEU A 245 -9.25 33.06 9.23
CA LEU A 245 -7.83 33.38 9.32
C LEU A 245 -7.05 32.79 8.14
N PHE A 246 -7.27 31.53 7.78
CA PHE A 246 -6.55 30.92 6.66
C PHE A 246 -6.87 31.58 5.32
N ARG A 247 -8.15 31.96 5.09
CA ARG A 247 -8.54 32.75 3.91
C ARG A 247 -7.87 34.12 3.89
N CYS A 248 -7.80 34.80 5.04
CA CYS A 248 -7.12 36.09 5.18
C CYS A 248 -5.62 35.98 4.86
N LEU A 249 -4.92 35.00 5.45
CA LEU A 249 -3.50 34.76 5.23
C LEU A 249 -3.20 34.35 3.79
N SER A 250 -4.07 33.54 3.19
CA SER A 250 -4.00 33.19 1.77
C SER A 250 -4.11 34.41 0.88
N ALA A 251 -5.07 35.30 1.13
CA ALA A 251 -5.25 36.53 0.36
C ALA A 251 -4.03 37.46 0.44
N GLU A 252 -3.38 37.58 1.60
CA GLU A 252 -2.15 38.36 1.76
C GLU A 252 -0.99 37.81 0.90
N VAL A 253 -0.88 36.47 0.80
CA VAL A 253 0.14 35.84 -0.07
C VAL A 253 -0.19 36.07 -1.55
N GLN A 254 -1.46 35.96 -1.93
CA GLN A 254 -1.91 36.15 -3.32
C GLN A 254 -1.69 37.58 -3.84
N ARG A 255 -1.69 38.58 -2.95
CA ARG A 255 -1.42 39.99 -3.29
C ARG A 255 0.06 40.31 -3.44
N CYS A 256 0.95 39.41 -3.05
CA CYS A 256 2.38 39.66 -3.06
C CYS A 256 3.00 39.33 -4.43
N ASN A 257 3.78 40.27 -4.97
CA ASN A 257 4.51 40.09 -6.22
C ASN A 257 5.94 39.55 -6.03
N ASP A 258 6.47 39.60 -4.81
CA ASP A 258 7.86 39.23 -4.48
C ASP A 258 7.87 38.18 -3.37
N LEU A 259 7.75 36.93 -3.78
CA LEU A 259 7.73 35.76 -2.91
C LEU A 259 9.08 35.05 -2.96
N SER A 260 9.75 34.85 -1.82
CA SER A 260 10.99 34.06 -1.81
C SER A 260 10.71 32.56 -1.91
N ALA A 261 11.68 31.79 -2.43
CA ALA A 261 11.60 30.33 -2.53
C ALA A 261 11.35 29.64 -1.16
N VAL A 262 11.92 30.22 -0.08
CA VAL A 262 11.74 29.72 1.28
C VAL A 262 10.33 30.02 1.80
N ASP A 263 9.79 31.20 1.50
CA ASP A 263 8.43 31.58 1.89
C ASP A 263 7.40 30.70 1.17
N ALA A 264 7.51 30.57 -0.15
CA ALA A 264 6.62 29.74 -0.96
C ALA A 264 6.57 28.30 -0.46
N SER A 265 7.73 27.67 -0.25
CA SER A 265 7.82 26.27 0.16
C SER A 265 7.30 26.02 1.59
N VAL A 266 7.55 26.94 2.53
CA VAL A 266 7.07 26.80 3.90
C VAL A 266 5.57 27.05 3.98
N ILE A 267 5.05 28.07 3.30
CA ILE A 267 3.61 28.36 3.25
C ILE A 267 2.86 27.16 2.67
N ALA A 268 3.27 26.67 1.49
CA ALA A 268 2.66 25.49 0.87
C ALA A 268 2.63 24.28 1.83
N PHE A 269 3.76 24.01 2.49
CA PHE A 269 3.89 22.88 3.40
C PHE A 269 3.04 23.02 4.66
N SER A 270 2.91 24.24 5.19
CA SER A 270 2.10 24.49 6.37
C SER A 270 0.60 24.36 6.07
N PHE A 271 0.12 24.85 4.93
CA PHE A 271 -1.26 24.61 4.47
C PHE A 271 -1.54 23.12 4.25
N ALA A 272 -0.62 22.40 3.62
CA ALA A 272 -0.73 20.96 3.40
C ALA A 272 -0.80 20.16 4.71
N ARG A 273 0.05 20.49 5.70
CA ARG A 273 -0.01 19.88 7.05
C ARG A 273 -1.34 20.15 7.76
N LEU A 274 -1.92 21.31 7.54
CA LEU A 274 -3.22 21.69 8.07
C LEU A 274 -4.39 21.14 7.24
N GLY A 275 -4.14 20.49 6.10
CA GLY A 275 -5.21 19.98 5.23
C GLY A 275 -6.19 21.08 4.81
N VAL A 276 -5.72 22.32 4.69
CA VAL A 276 -6.53 23.46 4.25
C VAL A 276 -6.34 23.61 2.76
N GLU A 277 -7.41 23.34 2.00
CA GLU A 277 -7.41 23.43 0.55
C GLU A 277 -7.72 24.88 0.10
N ASP A 278 -6.85 25.44 -0.72
CA ASP A 278 -7.04 26.75 -1.37
C ASP A 278 -6.44 26.72 -2.78
N ALA A 279 -7.28 26.42 -3.77
CA ALA A 279 -6.84 26.31 -5.16
C ALA A 279 -6.32 27.64 -5.74
N ALA A 280 -6.74 28.80 -5.24
CA ALA A 280 -6.23 30.08 -5.71
C ALA A 280 -4.80 30.30 -5.21
N LEU A 281 -4.55 30.03 -3.93
CA LEU A 281 -3.21 30.09 -3.35
C LEU A 281 -2.24 29.16 -4.09
N PHE A 282 -2.61 27.89 -4.28
CA PHE A 282 -1.73 26.91 -4.90
C PHE A 282 -1.44 27.21 -6.39
N ARG A 283 -2.37 27.85 -7.11
CA ARG A 283 -2.09 28.37 -8.47
C ARG A 283 -1.06 29.50 -8.46
N VAL A 284 -1.22 30.48 -7.55
CA VAL A 284 -0.25 31.59 -7.41
C VAL A 284 1.13 31.07 -7.01
N LEU A 285 1.20 30.13 -6.07
CA LEU A 285 2.45 29.48 -5.67
C LEU A 285 3.07 28.69 -6.83
N SER A 286 2.27 27.95 -7.59
CA SER A 286 2.74 27.21 -8.78
C SER A 286 3.38 28.14 -9.80
N GLN A 287 2.71 29.26 -10.10
CA GLN A 287 3.20 30.26 -11.05
C GLN A 287 4.53 30.87 -10.59
N HIS A 288 4.62 31.35 -9.34
CA HIS A 288 5.87 31.90 -8.81
C HIS A 288 7.02 30.89 -8.84
N VAL A 289 6.74 29.63 -8.48
CA VAL A 289 7.75 28.57 -8.50
C VAL A 289 8.23 28.30 -9.92
N GLN A 290 7.33 28.17 -10.89
CA GLN A 290 7.69 27.88 -12.28
C GLN A 290 8.43 29.06 -12.95
N ASP A 291 7.99 30.29 -12.70
CA ASP A 291 8.50 31.46 -13.43
C ASP A 291 9.82 31.98 -12.88
N ARG A 292 10.04 31.90 -11.55
CA ARG A 292 11.15 32.59 -10.89
C ARG A 292 11.89 31.76 -9.84
N LEU A 293 11.18 30.95 -9.05
CA LEU A 293 11.76 30.40 -7.82
C LEU A 293 12.36 28.99 -7.94
N LEU A 294 12.12 28.28 -9.05
CA LEU A 294 12.53 26.88 -9.17
C LEU A 294 14.02 26.66 -8.92
N VAL A 295 14.87 27.53 -9.46
CA VAL A 295 16.33 27.42 -9.35
C VAL A 295 16.81 27.74 -7.93
N ASP A 296 16.12 28.65 -7.24
CA ASP A 296 16.41 29.11 -5.89
C ASP A 296 15.91 28.16 -4.79
N LEU A 297 15.03 27.21 -5.13
CA LEU A 297 14.62 26.17 -4.21
C LEU A 297 15.80 25.23 -3.91
N ASN A 298 16.13 25.12 -2.63
CA ASN A 298 17.00 24.05 -2.14
C ASN A 298 16.24 22.71 -2.08
N ALA A 299 16.96 21.61 -1.80
CA ALA A 299 16.37 20.26 -1.72
C ALA A 299 15.13 20.20 -0.79
N GLN A 300 15.20 20.89 0.35
CA GLN A 300 14.08 20.95 1.29
C GLN A 300 12.87 21.70 0.72
N GLY A 301 13.10 22.80 0.01
CA GLY A 301 12.07 23.58 -0.66
C GLY A 301 11.36 22.77 -1.75
N ILE A 302 12.14 22.11 -2.60
CA ILE A 302 11.63 21.22 -3.67
C ILE A 302 10.73 20.13 -3.08
N ALA A 303 11.23 19.42 -2.05
CA ALA A 303 10.49 18.34 -1.41
C ALA A 303 9.19 18.83 -0.74
N LYS A 304 9.23 19.98 -0.06
CA LYS A 304 8.05 20.60 0.55
C LYS A 304 6.99 20.97 -0.49
N VAL A 305 7.37 21.63 -1.58
CA VAL A 305 6.43 22.03 -2.64
C VAL A 305 5.80 20.78 -3.26
N ALA A 306 6.61 19.81 -3.71
CA ALA A 306 6.11 18.58 -4.31
C ALA A 306 5.12 17.84 -3.39
N TYR A 307 5.48 17.64 -2.11
CA TYR A 307 4.62 17.01 -1.13
C TYR A 307 3.30 17.75 -0.94
N SER A 308 3.37 19.08 -0.82
CA SER A 308 2.20 19.92 -0.53
C SER A 308 1.15 19.87 -1.64
N PHE A 309 1.59 19.98 -2.88
CA PHE A 309 0.68 19.89 -4.02
C PHE A 309 0.13 18.47 -4.19
N ALA A 310 0.93 17.44 -3.93
CA ALA A 310 0.50 16.05 -4.10
C ALA A 310 -0.52 15.62 -3.03
N VAL A 311 -0.29 15.96 -1.76
CA VAL A 311 -1.18 15.54 -0.66
C VAL A 311 -2.53 16.23 -0.69
N LEU A 312 -2.60 17.47 -1.19
CA LEU A 312 -3.86 18.22 -1.38
C LEU A 312 -4.53 17.93 -2.73
N GLY A 313 -4.00 17.01 -3.54
CA GLY A 313 -4.60 16.61 -4.83
C GLY A 313 -4.37 17.59 -6.00
N HIS A 314 -3.62 18.68 -5.81
CA HIS A 314 -3.30 19.66 -6.86
C HIS A 314 -2.27 19.16 -7.88
N ALA A 315 -1.65 18.00 -7.67
CA ALA A 315 -0.63 17.47 -8.57
C ALA A 315 -1.15 17.12 -9.98
N ALA A 316 -2.43 16.77 -10.12
CA ALA A 316 -3.03 16.48 -11.42
C ALA A 316 -3.22 17.76 -12.25
N ASP A 317 -3.49 18.89 -11.60
CA ASP A 317 -3.76 20.19 -12.23
C ASP A 317 -2.48 20.90 -12.69
N GLU A 318 -1.33 20.57 -12.08
CA GLU A 318 -0.07 21.27 -12.28
C GLU A 318 1.04 20.37 -12.87
N PRO A 319 0.86 19.80 -14.08
CA PRO A 319 1.78 18.80 -14.59
C PRO A 319 3.15 19.35 -14.99
N ARG A 320 3.22 20.64 -15.34
CA ARG A 320 4.46 21.32 -15.69
C ARG A 320 5.35 21.52 -14.46
N LEU A 321 4.77 21.97 -13.34
CA LEU A 321 5.47 22.14 -12.07
C LEU A 321 6.16 20.84 -11.64
N PHE A 322 5.42 19.73 -11.61
CA PHE A 322 5.97 18.45 -11.13
C PHE A 322 7.02 17.84 -12.08
N ARG A 323 6.91 18.05 -13.40
CA ARG A 323 8.01 17.69 -14.32
C ARG A 323 9.27 18.49 -14.02
N ALA A 324 9.11 19.79 -13.79
CA ALA A 324 10.22 20.67 -13.45
C ALA A 324 10.86 20.30 -12.09
N LEU A 325 10.04 20.02 -11.07
CA LEU A 325 10.51 19.55 -9.76
C LEU A 325 11.22 18.19 -9.88
N ALA A 326 10.69 17.24 -10.67
CA ALA A 326 11.33 15.94 -10.88
C ALA A 326 12.68 16.08 -11.59
N ALA A 327 12.77 16.92 -12.63
CA ALA A 327 14.01 17.21 -13.34
C ALA A 327 15.05 17.86 -12.44
N GLU A 328 14.67 18.86 -11.63
CA GLU A 328 15.57 19.52 -10.70
C GLU A 328 16.03 18.58 -9.58
N SER A 329 15.11 17.75 -9.07
CA SER A 329 15.43 16.73 -8.06
C SER A 329 16.43 15.71 -8.59
N ALA A 330 16.29 15.27 -9.84
CA ALA A 330 17.23 14.36 -10.48
C ALA A 330 18.62 15.02 -10.65
N ARG A 331 18.67 16.29 -11.05
CA ARG A 331 19.92 17.04 -11.23
C ARG A 331 20.67 17.24 -9.91
N ARG A 332 19.95 17.51 -8.82
CA ARG A 332 20.51 17.83 -7.51
C ARG A 332 20.43 16.68 -6.50
N ILE A 333 20.31 15.42 -6.96
CA ILE A 333 20.00 14.28 -6.08
C ILE A 333 20.94 14.14 -4.88
N ALA A 334 22.23 14.46 -5.04
CA ALA A 334 23.23 14.41 -3.98
C ALA A 334 22.95 15.40 -2.82
N ALA A 335 22.25 16.50 -3.10
CA ALA A 335 21.89 17.51 -2.10
C ALA A 335 20.68 17.11 -1.23
N PHE A 336 19.97 16.04 -1.59
CA PHE A 336 18.82 15.58 -0.81
C PHE A 336 19.27 14.66 0.33
N GLY A 337 18.80 14.97 1.53
CA GLY A 337 18.90 14.12 2.71
C GLY A 337 17.71 13.15 2.81
N ALA A 338 17.69 12.37 3.88
CA ALA A 338 16.71 11.30 4.04
C ALA A 338 15.27 11.84 4.12
N GLN A 339 15.07 12.91 4.90
CA GLN A 339 13.75 13.52 5.09
C GLN A 339 13.21 14.14 3.80
N GLU A 340 14.05 14.81 3.01
CA GLU A 340 13.64 15.42 1.75
C GLU A 340 13.25 14.35 0.71
N LEU A 341 14.03 13.27 0.60
CA LEU A 341 13.67 12.15 -0.27
C LEU A 341 12.39 11.45 0.19
N ALA A 342 12.20 11.25 1.50
CA ALA A 342 11.00 10.63 2.03
C ALA A 342 9.74 11.43 1.64
N ASN A 343 9.82 12.77 1.66
CA ASN A 343 8.72 13.64 1.25
C ASN A 343 8.49 13.60 -0.27
N LEU A 344 9.56 13.61 -1.08
CA LEU A 344 9.45 13.50 -2.54
C LEU A 344 8.86 12.15 -2.98
N MET A 345 9.33 11.06 -2.39
CA MET A 345 8.85 9.72 -2.70
C MET A 345 7.38 9.55 -2.33
N GLN A 346 6.97 10.09 -1.17
CA GLN A 346 5.54 10.16 -0.81
C GLN A 346 4.74 10.96 -1.85
N ALA A 347 5.24 12.13 -2.27
CA ALA A 347 4.56 12.95 -3.28
C ALA A 347 4.32 12.15 -4.58
N LEU A 348 5.31 11.37 -5.03
CA LEU A 348 5.15 10.51 -6.20
C LEU A 348 4.11 9.40 -6.03
N VAL A 349 4.01 8.81 -4.83
CA VAL A 349 2.95 7.83 -4.52
C VAL A 349 1.57 8.47 -4.66
N TRP A 350 1.38 9.68 -4.10
CA TRP A 350 0.13 10.43 -4.21
C TRP A 350 -0.20 10.82 -5.66
N CYS A 351 0.81 11.20 -6.45
CA CYS A 351 0.63 11.44 -7.88
C CYS A 351 0.16 10.17 -8.61
N ARG A 352 0.77 9.01 -8.34
CA ARG A 352 0.35 7.72 -8.92
C ARG A 352 -1.08 7.37 -8.50
N ALA A 353 -1.39 7.49 -7.22
CA ALA A 353 -2.69 7.19 -6.65
C ALA A 353 -3.83 8.03 -7.26
N SER A 354 -3.54 9.29 -7.58
CA SER A 354 -4.48 10.23 -8.20
C SER A 354 -4.62 10.04 -9.71
N GLY A 355 -3.88 9.10 -10.32
CA GLY A 355 -3.86 8.89 -11.76
C GLY A 355 -3.17 10.01 -12.55
N CYS A 356 -2.29 10.78 -11.90
CA CYS A 356 -1.61 11.90 -12.53
C CYS A 356 -0.67 11.41 -13.65
N VAL A 357 -0.82 11.98 -14.85
CA VAL A 357 -0.09 11.61 -16.08
C VAL A 357 1.43 11.70 -15.91
N ILE A 358 1.91 12.53 -14.98
CA ILE A 358 3.33 12.77 -14.73
C ILE A 358 4.06 11.53 -14.24
N PHE A 359 3.39 10.61 -13.54
CA PHE A 359 4.05 9.39 -13.09
C PHE A 359 4.65 8.59 -14.26
N GLY A 360 4.03 8.67 -15.45
CA GLY A 360 4.54 8.05 -16.67
C GLY A 360 5.60 8.86 -17.42
N SER A 361 5.97 10.06 -16.97
CA SER A 361 6.85 10.99 -17.70
C SER A 361 8.31 10.56 -17.70
N SER A 362 9.08 11.06 -18.67
CA SER A 362 10.50 10.74 -18.80
C SER A 362 11.32 11.26 -17.61
N GLU A 363 10.92 12.38 -17.00
CA GLU A 363 11.57 12.97 -15.83
C GLU A 363 11.44 12.07 -14.60
N VAL A 364 10.23 11.56 -14.31
CA VAL A 364 10.02 10.63 -13.19
C VAL A 364 10.76 9.31 -13.43
N ARG A 365 10.75 8.79 -14.67
CA ARG A 365 11.52 7.58 -15.02
C ARG A 365 13.03 7.75 -14.84
N ARG A 366 13.57 8.95 -15.06
CA ARG A 366 14.98 9.28 -14.80
C ARG A 366 15.27 9.48 -13.31
N PHE A 367 14.32 10.04 -12.56
CA PHE A 367 14.48 10.31 -11.13
C PHE A 367 14.47 9.03 -10.28
N LEU A 368 13.57 8.07 -10.54
CA LEU A 368 13.39 6.88 -9.69
C LEU A 368 14.66 6.05 -9.46
N PRO A 369 15.50 5.73 -10.47
CA PRO A 369 16.75 5.02 -10.25
C PRO A 369 17.76 5.80 -9.40
N LEU A 370 17.82 7.12 -9.57
CA LEU A 370 18.71 8.00 -8.79
C LEU A 370 18.24 8.09 -7.34
N ALA A 371 16.94 8.25 -7.13
CA ALA A 371 16.32 8.26 -5.82
C ALA A 371 16.53 6.93 -5.10
N SER A 372 16.41 5.80 -5.80
CA SER A 372 16.67 4.46 -5.23
C SER A 372 18.10 4.37 -4.69
N ARG A 373 19.12 4.70 -5.50
CA ARG A 373 20.53 4.67 -5.08
C ARG A 373 20.77 5.58 -3.87
N ARG A 374 20.28 6.82 -3.94
CA ARG A 374 20.47 7.79 -2.85
C ARG A 374 19.75 7.38 -1.56
N CYS A 375 18.56 6.80 -1.64
CA CYS A 375 17.86 6.27 -0.47
C CYS A 375 18.67 5.13 0.18
N THR A 376 19.22 4.21 -0.62
CA THR A 376 20.09 3.13 -0.14
C THR A 376 21.32 3.67 0.60
N GLU A 377 22.02 4.67 0.04
CA GLU A 377 23.16 5.32 0.70
C GLU A 377 22.79 5.95 2.05
N LEU A 378 21.58 6.51 2.15
CA LEU A 378 21.12 7.22 3.33
C LEU A 378 20.51 6.32 4.41
N CYS A 379 20.22 5.04 4.12
CA CYS A 379 19.51 4.15 5.05
C CYS A 379 20.15 4.10 6.44
N HIS A 380 21.48 3.97 6.53
CA HIS A 380 22.19 3.89 7.81
C HIS A 380 22.08 5.16 8.67
N SER A 381 21.95 6.33 8.05
CA SER A 381 21.83 7.63 8.75
C SER A 381 20.40 8.13 8.88
N ALA A 382 19.45 7.49 8.20
CA ALA A 382 18.05 7.84 8.23
C ALA A 382 17.42 7.53 9.60
N ILE A 383 16.47 8.37 10.01
CA ILE A 383 15.63 8.11 11.18
C ILE A 383 14.58 7.03 10.85
N PRO A 384 14.05 6.31 11.85
CA PRO A 384 13.05 5.24 11.66
C PRO A 384 11.87 5.61 10.76
N LYS A 385 11.36 6.84 10.90
CA LYS A 385 10.25 7.35 10.09
C LYS A 385 10.58 7.43 8.60
N ASP A 386 11.77 7.93 8.26
CA ASP A 386 12.18 8.08 6.87
C ASP A 386 12.48 6.71 6.23
N LEU A 387 13.06 5.77 6.98
CA LEU A 387 13.22 4.37 6.56
C LEU A 387 11.89 3.71 6.19
N CYS A 388 10.88 3.87 7.05
CA CYS A 388 9.54 3.37 6.78
C CYS A 388 8.94 4.01 5.52
N CYS A 389 9.13 5.33 5.35
CA CYS A 389 8.65 6.04 4.17
C CYS A 389 9.36 5.58 2.90
N PHE A 390 10.66 5.26 2.93
CA PHE A 390 11.37 4.67 1.80
C PHE A 390 10.76 3.32 1.41
N ALA A 391 10.68 2.40 2.36
CA ALA A 391 10.12 1.06 2.12
C ALA A 391 8.69 1.15 1.56
N TRP A 392 7.82 1.90 2.24
CA TRP A 392 6.42 2.08 1.83
C TRP A 392 6.30 2.73 0.45
N SER A 393 7.10 3.75 0.15
CA SER A 393 6.99 4.46 -1.12
C SER A 393 7.42 3.58 -2.28
N PHE A 394 8.58 2.92 -2.19
CA PHE A 394 9.04 2.05 -3.27
C PHE A 394 8.13 0.83 -3.48
N ALA A 395 7.62 0.23 -2.39
CA ALA A 395 6.61 -0.83 -2.46
C ALA A 395 5.31 -0.34 -3.15
N SER A 396 4.80 0.83 -2.75
CA SER A 396 3.60 1.45 -3.33
C SER A 396 3.77 1.83 -4.79
N LEU A 397 4.99 2.18 -5.20
CA LEU A 397 5.34 2.46 -6.60
C LEU A 397 5.64 1.19 -7.41
N GLY A 398 5.82 0.04 -6.77
CA GLY A 398 6.13 -1.23 -7.42
C GLY A 398 7.40 -1.19 -8.25
N SER A 399 8.38 -0.38 -7.85
CA SER A 399 9.64 -0.20 -8.59
C SER A 399 10.82 -0.17 -7.63
N HIS A 400 11.98 -0.65 -8.09
CA HIS A 400 13.25 -0.64 -7.33
C HIS A 400 13.17 -1.26 -5.91
N CYS A 401 12.18 -2.14 -5.67
CA CYS A 401 12.00 -2.79 -4.37
C CYS A 401 13.17 -3.73 -4.04
N ALA A 402 13.72 -4.40 -5.07
CA ALA A 402 14.84 -5.33 -4.93
C ALA A 402 16.15 -4.66 -4.44
N THR A 403 16.31 -3.35 -4.60
CA THR A 403 17.49 -2.60 -4.14
C THR A 403 17.25 -1.90 -2.81
N VAL A 404 16.09 -1.26 -2.63
CA VAL A 404 15.83 -0.42 -1.47
C VAL A 404 15.40 -1.23 -0.25
N LEU A 405 14.55 -2.25 -0.41
CA LEU A 405 14.03 -3.00 0.73
C LEU A 405 15.14 -3.74 1.50
N PRO A 406 16.11 -4.44 0.87
CA PRO A 406 17.21 -5.06 1.60
C PRO A 406 18.03 -4.06 2.43
N ALA A 407 18.35 -2.88 1.87
CA ALA A 407 19.10 -1.84 2.56
C ALA A 407 18.32 -1.24 3.75
N VAL A 408 17.00 -1.06 3.58
CA VAL A 408 16.14 -0.63 4.69
C VAL A 408 16.07 -1.70 5.78
N ALA A 409 15.99 -2.99 5.42
CA ALA A 409 15.99 -4.08 6.40
C ALA A 409 17.27 -4.08 7.25
N GLU A 410 18.43 -4.05 6.59
CA GLU A 410 19.74 -4.03 7.24
C GLU A 410 19.87 -2.86 8.21
N ALA A 411 19.49 -1.65 7.78
CA ALA A 411 19.52 -0.45 8.62
C ALA A 411 18.48 -0.46 9.76
N SER A 412 17.45 -1.31 9.69
CA SER A 412 16.34 -1.32 10.65
C SER A 412 16.50 -2.37 11.76
N ILE A 413 17.04 -3.56 11.48
CA ILE A 413 17.02 -4.75 12.37
C ILE A 413 17.46 -4.42 13.81
N HIS A 414 18.53 -3.64 13.98
CA HIS A 414 19.08 -3.32 15.30
C HIS A 414 18.48 -2.07 15.97
N ARG A 415 17.51 -1.42 15.32
CA ARG A 415 16.94 -0.13 15.75
C ARG A 415 15.43 -0.17 15.92
N LEU A 416 14.79 -1.34 15.80
CA LEU A 416 13.33 -1.47 15.80
C LEU A 416 12.66 -0.98 17.09
N SER A 417 13.37 -0.93 18.22
CA SER A 417 12.94 -0.29 19.47
C SER A 417 12.61 1.19 19.30
N ASP A 418 13.28 1.87 18.37
CA ASP A 418 13.14 3.32 18.14
C ASP A 418 11.99 3.66 17.18
N PHE A 419 11.38 2.64 16.57
CA PHE A 419 10.31 2.81 15.60
C PHE A 419 8.98 3.03 16.31
N ASP A 420 8.18 3.98 15.82
CA ASP A 420 6.77 4.07 16.21
C ASP A 420 6.03 2.81 15.74
N PRO A 421 5.28 2.13 16.62
CA PRO A 421 4.47 0.95 16.31
C PRO A 421 3.63 1.05 15.03
N ARG A 422 3.09 2.24 14.74
CA ARG A 422 2.24 2.49 13.56
C ARG A 422 3.03 2.45 12.25
N PHE A 423 4.26 2.94 12.26
CA PHE A 423 5.14 2.91 11.08
C PHE A 423 5.73 1.51 10.88
N LEU A 424 6.10 0.84 11.96
CA LEU A 424 6.62 -0.53 11.91
C LEU A 424 5.60 -1.50 11.29
N SER A 425 4.33 -1.43 11.72
CA SER A 425 3.25 -2.27 11.21
C SER A 425 2.72 -1.83 9.84
N GLY A 426 2.34 -0.54 9.71
CA GLY A 426 1.60 -0.03 8.56
C GLY A 426 2.45 0.41 7.36
N GLN A 427 3.76 0.56 7.55
CA GLN A 427 4.68 0.95 6.47
C GLN A 427 5.77 -0.09 6.24
N LEU A 428 6.56 -0.43 7.27
CA LEU A 428 7.70 -1.32 7.10
C LEU A 428 7.25 -2.77 6.83
N ALA A 429 6.53 -3.41 7.77
CA ALA A 429 6.07 -4.80 7.59
C ALA A 429 5.17 -4.94 6.34
N TRP A 430 4.27 -3.97 6.14
CA TRP A 430 3.40 -3.93 4.97
C TRP A 430 4.18 -3.82 3.66
N ALA A 431 5.26 -3.03 3.58
CA ALA A 431 6.05 -2.88 2.37
C ALA A 431 6.65 -4.21 1.91
N PHE A 432 7.25 -4.98 2.83
CA PHE A 432 7.81 -6.29 2.50
C PHE A 432 6.73 -7.31 2.14
N ALA A 433 5.61 -7.31 2.88
CA ALA A 433 4.50 -8.22 2.62
C ALA A 433 3.79 -7.95 1.29
N SER A 434 3.59 -6.69 0.93
CA SER A 434 2.90 -6.29 -0.31
C SER A 434 3.74 -6.57 -1.57
N THR A 435 5.07 -6.50 -1.47
CA THR A 435 5.98 -6.86 -2.56
C THR A 435 6.33 -8.34 -2.60
N GLY A 436 5.95 -9.12 -1.58
CA GLY A 436 6.38 -10.51 -1.43
C GLY A 436 7.88 -10.66 -1.16
N THR A 437 8.55 -9.60 -0.69
CA THR A 437 9.98 -9.63 -0.39
C THR A 437 10.20 -10.34 0.94
N ILE A 438 10.78 -11.53 0.90
CA ILE A 438 11.00 -12.36 2.08
C ILE A 438 12.30 -11.92 2.78
N ASN A 439 12.20 -11.53 4.05
CA ASN A 439 13.34 -11.28 4.92
C ASN A 439 13.03 -11.82 6.34
N PRO A 440 13.39 -13.08 6.64
CA PRO A 440 13.02 -13.72 7.90
C PRO A 440 13.63 -13.00 9.12
N ALA A 441 14.90 -12.59 9.02
CA ALA A 441 15.61 -11.90 10.11
C ALA A 441 14.93 -10.59 10.51
N LEU A 442 14.48 -9.79 9.54
CA LEU A 442 13.71 -8.58 9.82
C LEU A 442 12.37 -8.90 10.50
N PHE A 443 11.65 -9.93 10.02
CA PHE A 443 10.35 -10.29 10.60
C PHE A 443 10.46 -10.88 12.00
N ASP A 444 11.53 -11.62 12.29
CA ASP A 444 11.83 -12.07 13.65
C ASP A 444 12.14 -10.90 14.58
N ALA A 445 12.96 -9.94 14.12
CA ALA A 445 13.25 -8.73 14.88
C ALA A 445 11.99 -7.86 15.10
N ILE A 446 11.11 -7.76 14.09
CA ILE A 446 9.80 -7.09 14.19
C ILE A 446 8.93 -7.78 15.23
N ALA A 447 8.89 -9.11 15.25
CA ALA A 447 8.10 -9.87 16.22
C ALA A 447 8.55 -9.58 17.66
N VAL A 448 9.86 -9.62 17.92
CA VAL A 448 10.43 -9.27 19.24
C VAL A 448 10.05 -7.84 19.63
N ALA A 449 10.31 -6.86 18.75
CA ALA A 449 10.03 -5.46 19.03
C ALA A 449 8.52 -5.14 19.18
N ALA A 450 7.64 -5.97 18.60
CA ALA A 450 6.20 -5.87 18.77
C ALA A 450 5.72 -6.49 20.08
N LEU A 451 6.28 -7.64 20.48
CA LEU A 451 5.95 -8.31 21.75
C LEU A 451 6.22 -7.39 22.94
N ASP A 452 7.37 -6.71 22.97
CA ASP A 452 7.76 -5.80 24.06
C ASP A 452 6.81 -4.59 24.22
N ARG A 453 6.07 -4.25 23.16
CA ARG A 453 5.29 -3.00 23.07
C ARG A 453 3.84 -3.25 22.69
N MET A 454 3.32 -4.47 22.84
CA MET A 454 2.00 -4.86 22.31
C MET A 454 0.86 -3.92 22.75
N CYS A 455 0.90 -3.44 24.00
CA CYS A 455 -0.10 -2.51 24.54
C CYS A 455 -0.17 -1.15 23.82
N SER A 456 0.91 -0.75 23.14
CA SER A 456 0.99 0.52 22.38
C SER A 456 0.41 0.42 20.95
N TYR A 457 0.13 -0.79 20.46
CA TYR A 457 -0.45 -0.99 19.14
C TYR A 457 -1.98 -0.80 19.16
N ALA A 458 -2.50 -0.05 18.19
CA ALA A 458 -3.93 0.06 17.96
C ALA A 458 -4.47 -1.17 17.17
N PRO A 459 -5.80 -1.43 17.17
CA PRO A 459 -6.44 -2.50 16.39
C PRO A 459 -5.97 -2.61 14.94
N ARG A 460 -5.86 -1.46 14.26
CA ARG A 460 -5.36 -1.37 12.90
C ARG A 460 -3.92 -1.87 12.77
N ASP A 461 -3.05 -1.50 13.70
CA ASP A 461 -1.63 -1.83 13.66
C ASP A 461 -1.41 -3.34 13.88
N ILE A 462 -2.12 -3.94 14.85
CA ILE A 462 -2.07 -5.40 15.07
C ILE A 462 -2.65 -6.19 13.90
N SER A 463 -3.71 -5.68 13.24
CA SER A 463 -4.27 -6.31 12.03
C SER A 463 -3.30 -6.28 10.84
N ASN A 464 -2.57 -5.16 10.67
CA ASN A 464 -1.56 -5.02 9.62
C ASN A 464 -0.35 -5.91 9.87
N LEU A 465 0.08 -6.06 11.14
CA LEU A 465 1.14 -7.00 11.50
C LEU A 465 0.71 -8.43 11.19
N ALA A 466 -0.45 -8.87 11.67
CA ALA A 466 -0.96 -10.22 11.42
C ALA A 466 -1.04 -10.52 9.92
N TRP A 467 -1.60 -9.58 9.15
CA TRP A 467 -1.68 -9.68 7.68
C TRP A 467 -0.29 -9.78 7.05
N SER A 468 0.65 -8.94 7.45
CA SER A 468 2.00 -8.90 6.85
C SER A 468 2.76 -10.21 7.07
N PHE A 469 2.70 -10.76 8.28
CA PHE A 469 3.29 -12.06 8.61
C PHE A 469 2.61 -13.19 7.81
N ALA A 470 1.28 -13.17 7.74
CA ALA A 470 0.53 -14.18 6.99
C ALA A 470 0.80 -14.13 5.48
N MET A 471 0.92 -12.95 4.88
CA MET A 471 1.21 -12.78 3.47
C MET A 471 2.53 -13.45 3.06
N LEU A 472 3.58 -13.27 3.86
CA LEU A 472 4.90 -13.86 3.66
C LEU A 472 4.99 -15.32 4.15
N GLY A 473 3.94 -15.86 4.78
CA GLY A 473 3.97 -17.20 5.35
C GLY A 473 4.86 -17.32 6.59
N HIS A 474 5.24 -16.21 7.23
CA HIS A 474 6.13 -16.20 8.39
C HIS A 474 5.33 -16.54 9.65
N ARG A 475 5.51 -17.76 10.16
CA ARG A 475 4.77 -18.28 11.32
C ARG A 475 5.54 -18.00 12.61
N ASN A 476 5.07 -17.03 13.40
CA ASN A 476 5.59 -16.74 14.74
C ASN A 476 4.47 -16.92 15.78
N LEU A 477 4.45 -18.05 16.49
CA LEU A 477 3.34 -18.41 17.38
C LEU A 477 3.21 -17.44 18.57
N ALA A 478 4.33 -17.07 19.20
CA ALA A 478 4.34 -16.14 20.33
C ALA A 478 3.73 -14.78 19.98
N LEU A 479 4.09 -14.23 18.82
CA LEU A 479 3.49 -13.00 18.31
C LEU A 479 1.97 -13.18 18.10
N PHE A 480 1.55 -14.25 17.43
CA PHE A 480 0.13 -14.49 17.16
C PHE A 480 -0.69 -14.75 18.44
N ASP A 481 -0.13 -15.33 19.49
CA ASP A 481 -0.81 -15.46 20.78
C ASP A 481 -1.02 -14.09 21.44
N SER A 482 0.00 -13.22 21.37
CA SER A 482 -0.08 -11.85 21.88
C SER A 482 -1.04 -10.96 21.07
N LEU A 483 -1.02 -11.06 19.73
CA LEU A 483 -1.98 -10.39 18.84
C LEU A 483 -3.42 -10.85 19.12
N CYS A 484 -3.63 -12.14 19.39
CA CYS A 484 -4.95 -12.70 19.71
C CYS A 484 -5.47 -12.09 21.02
N SER A 485 -4.63 -12.09 22.05
CA SER A 485 -4.95 -11.55 23.37
C SER A 485 -5.29 -10.05 23.28
N ARG A 486 -4.49 -9.27 22.55
CA ARG A 486 -4.76 -7.85 22.32
C ARG A 486 -6.06 -7.62 21.53
N ALA A 487 -6.32 -8.43 20.51
CA ALA A 487 -7.52 -8.32 19.69
C ALA A 487 -8.80 -8.62 20.48
N LEU A 488 -8.77 -9.61 21.38
CA LEU A 488 -9.91 -9.92 22.26
C LEU A 488 -10.26 -8.77 23.20
N LEU A 489 -9.25 -8.04 23.70
CA LEU A 489 -9.47 -6.88 24.59
C LEU A 489 -10.05 -5.65 23.87
N GLU A 490 -9.77 -5.49 22.59
CA GLU A 490 -10.12 -4.27 21.82
C GLU A 490 -11.09 -4.56 20.67
N LEU A 491 -11.74 -5.72 20.69
CA LEU A 491 -12.51 -6.26 19.57
C LEU A 491 -13.57 -5.26 19.08
N GLU A 492 -14.25 -4.55 20.00
CA GLU A 492 -15.26 -3.55 19.68
C GLU A 492 -14.74 -2.34 18.88
N ARG A 493 -13.43 -2.05 18.97
CA ARG A 493 -12.78 -0.96 18.22
C ARG A 493 -12.30 -1.37 16.83
N PHE A 494 -12.34 -2.66 16.50
CA PHE A 494 -12.03 -3.11 15.14
C PHE A 494 -13.08 -2.63 14.16
N ASN A 495 -12.63 -2.04 13.06
CA ASN A 495 -13.48 -1.89 11.89
C ASN A 495 -13.55 -3.23 11.12
N SER A 496 -14.43 -3.30 10.11
CA SER A 496 -14.64 -4.50 9.32
C SER A 496 -13.40 -4.99 8.58
N GLN A 497 -12.54 -4.07 8.13
CA GLN A 497 -11.31 -4.38 7.41
C GLN A 497 -10.24 -4.96 8.33
N ASP A 498 -10.02 -4.34 9.49
CA ASP A 498 -9.05 -4.80 10.48
C ASP A 498 -9.43 -6.21 10.97
N LEU A 499 -10.72 -6.45 11.19
CA LEU A 499 -11.21 -7.76 11.63
C LEU A 499 -11.07 -8.81 10.53
N ALA A 500 -11.40 -8.46 9.28
CA ALA A 500 -11.19 -9.34 8.13
C ALA A 500 -9.71 -9.72 7.97
N ASN A 501 -8.79 -8.77 8.13
CA ASN A 501 -7.35 -8.99 8.06
C ASN A 501 -6.86 -9.94 9.15
N MET A 502 -7.32 -9.74 10.40
CA MET A 502 -7.00 -10.62 11.51
C MET A 502 -7.46 -12.05 11.24
N LEU A 503 -8.76 -12.27 11.02
CA LEU A 503 -9.32 -13.61 10.82
C LEU A 503 -8.67 -14.32 9.62
N TRP A 504 -8.45 -13.58 8.54
CA TRP A 504 -7.75 -14.08 7.37
C TRP A 504 -6.33 -14.54 7.72
N ALA A 505 -5.56 -13.75 8.47
CA ALA A 505 -4.19 -14.07 8.82
C ALA A 505 -4.07 -15.39 9.62
N TYR A 506 -4.90 -15.59 10.65
CA TYR A 506 -4.92 -16.85 11.42
C TYR A 506 -5.27 -18.04 10.54
N SER A 507 -6.31 -17.91 9.72
CA SER A 507 -6.77 -18.97 8.84
C SER A 507 -5.74 -19.30 7.75
N HIS A 508 -5.10 -18.27 7.19
CA HIS A 508 -4.12 -18.40 6.12
C HIS A 508 -2.85 -19.11 6.57
N LEU A 509 -2.38 -18.80 7.79
CA LEU A 509 -1.25 -19.51 8.40
C LEU A 509 -1.64 -20.85 9.03
N GLY A 510 -2.93 -21.17 9.13
CA GLY A 510 -3.39 -22.35 9.85
C GLY A 510 -3.04 -22.31 11.34
N ILE A 511 -3.10 -21.13 11.96
CA ILE A 511 -2.94 -20.92 13.41
C ILE A 511 -4.32 -20.98 14.04
N ARG A 512 -4.49 -21.83 15.06
CA ARG A 512 -5.78 -22.01 15.73
C ARG A 512 -6.02 -20.89 16.74
N ALA A 513 -7.13 -20.16 16.60
CA ALA A 513 -7.54 -19.11 17.55
C ALA A 513 -9.05 -19.18 17.84
N PRO A 514 -9.58 -20.29 18.38
CA PRO A 514 -11.03 -20.50 18.50
C PRO A 514 -11.73 -19.39 19.30
N ALA A 515 -11.09 -18.84 20.33
CA ALA A 515 -11.62 -17.72 21.12
C ALA A 515 -11.84 -16.45 20.27
N LEU A 516 -10.89 -16.11 19.39
CA LEU A 516 -11.01 -14.95 18.49
C LEU A 516 -12.16 -15.12 17.50
N PHE A 517 -12.30 -16.31 16.90
CA PHE A 517 -13.41 -16.61 15.98
C PHE A 517 -14.75 -16.57 16.71
N ALA A 518 -14.86 -17.20 17.89
CA ALA A 518 -16.09 -17.19 18.67
C ALA A 518 -16.50 -15.77 19.10
N ALA A 519 -15.57 -14.98 19.62
CA ALA A 519 -15.84 -13.61 20.06
C ALA A 519 -16.20 -12.68 18.89
N SER A 520 -15.50 -12.80 17.76
CA SER A 520 -15.77 -11.96 16.59
C SER A 520 -17.09 -12.29 15.88
N GLU A 521 -17.63 -13.50 16.04
CA GLU A 521 -18.86 -13.89 15.36
C GLU A 521 -20.04 -12.97 15.70
N GLN A 522 -20.20 -12.63 16.98
CA GLN A 522 -21.26 -11.73 17.42
C GLN A 522 -21.11 -10.34 16.81
N GLN A 523 -19.89 -9.82 16.76
CA GLN A 523 -19.60 -8.52 16.14
C GLN A 523 -19.85 -8.53 14.63
N VAL A 524 -19.42 -9.58 13.93
CA VAL A 524 -19.66 -9.73 12.48
C VAL A 524 -21.16 -9.77 12.21
N LYS A 525 -21.93 -10.53 12.98
CA LYS A 525 -23.40 -10.58 12.85
C LYS A 525 -24.04 -9.21 13.11
N ALA A 526 -23.64 -8.53 14.19
CA ALA A 526 -24.17 -7.21 14.55
C ALA A 526 -23.82 -6.11 13.53
N THR A 527 -22.70 -6.25 12.81
CA THR A 527 -22.20 -5.25 11.87
C THR A 527 -22.22 -5.73 10.41
N ILE A 528 -22.94 -6.80 10.08
CA ILE A 528 -22.84 -7.52 8.80
C ILE A 528 -23.10 -6.65 7.55
N SER A 529 -23.85 -5.56 7.72
CA SER A 529 -24.14 -4.58 6.66
C SER A 529 -23.02 -3.58 6.41
N ARG A 530 -22.05 -3.42 7.33
CA ARG A 530 -20.94 -2.45 7.22
C ARG A 530 -19.79 -2.91 6.30
N PRO A 531 -19.29 -4.15 6.36
CA PRO A 531 -18.15 -4.57 5.56
C PRO A 531 -18.42 -4.49 4.06
N SER A 532 -17.39 -4.25 3.24
CA SER A 532 -17.50 -4.43 1.78
C SER A 532 -17.78 -5.90 1.41
N LEU A 533 -18.24 -6.18 0.18
CA LEU A 533 -18.43 -7.57 -0.27
C LEU A 533 -17.09 -8.35 -0.27
N GLN A 534 -15.98 -7.67 -0.52
CA GLN A 534 -14.64 -8.23 -0.43
C GLN A 534 -14.28 -8.62 1.01
N GLU A 535 -14.54 -7.73 1.98
CA GLU A 535 -14.33 -8.01 3.40
C GLU A 535 -15.21 -9.16 3.87
N LEU A 536 -16.51 -9.17 3.53
CA LEU A 536 -17.42 -10.29 3.85
C LEU A 536 -16.90 -11.61 3.27
N SER A 537 -16.41 -11.60 2.03
CA SER A 537 -15.84 -12.78 1.39
C SER A 537 -14.58 -13.27 2.12
N SER A 538 -13.72 -12.35 2.57
CA SER A 538 -12.51 -12.67 3.32
C SER A 538 -12.84 -13.26 4.69
N ILE A 539 -13.82 -12.68 5.39
CA ILE A 539 -14.31 -13.19 6.68
C ILE A 539 -14.91 -14.58 6.47
N ALA A 540 -15.80 -14.76 5.50
CA ALA A 540 -16.42 -16.06 5.22
C ALA A 540 -15.37 -17.14 4.94
N TRP A 541 -14.38 -16.83 4.09
CA TRP A 541 -13.26 -17.70 3.80
C TRP A 541 -12.48 -18.06 5.06
N ALA A 542 -12.19 -17.08 5.93
CA ALA A 542 -11.46 -17.32 7.17
C ALA A 542 -12.20 -18.32 8.09
N TYR A 543 -13.48 -18.08 8.36
CA TYR A 543 -14.30 -18.97 9.20
C TYR A 543 -14.39 -20.39 8.63
N GLU A 544 -14.52 -20.52 7.31
CA GLU A 544 -14.57 -21.83 6.66
C GLU A 544 -13.24 -22.58 6.77
N ASN A 545 -12.11 -21.93 6.46
CA ASN A 545 -10.79 -22.58 6.54
C ASN A 545 -10.40 -22.92 7.97
N ALA A 546 -10.86 -22.13 8.95
CA ALA A 546 -10.71 -22.44 10.36
C ALA A 546 -11.66 -23.55 10.85
N CYS A 547 -12.62 -24.01 10.04
CA CYS A 547 -13.69 -24.93 10.43
C CYS A 547 -14.54 -24.41 11.60
N MET A 548 -14.71 -23.08 11.69
CA MET A 548 -15.43 -22.37 12.76
C MET A 548 -16.74 -21.73 12.29
N MET A 549 -17.15 -21.97 11.04
CA MET A 549 -18.37 -21.39 10.47
C MET A 549 -19.63 -21.95 11.14
N SER A 550 -20.33 -21.11 11.93
CA SER A 550 -21.62 -21.48 12.51
C SER A 550 -22.76 -21.41 11.48
N SER A 551 -23.80 -22.21 11.66
CA SER A 551 -25.00 -22.15 10.79
C SER A 551 -25.68 -20.78 10.87
N ALA A 552 -25.63 -20.11 12.01
CA ALA A 552 -26.21 -18.79 12.21
C ALA A 552 -25.42 -17.69 11.47
N LEU A 553 -24.09 -17.71 11.54
CA LEU A 553 -23.23 -16.77 10.80
C LEU A 553 -23.42 -16.94 9.29
N LEU A 554 -23.43 -18.19 8.81
CA LEU A 554 -23.63 -18.50 7.41
C LEU A 554 -24.97 -17.97 6.90
N LEU A 555 -26.06 -18.20 7.64
CA LEU A 555 -27.38 -17.67 7.28
C LEU A 555 -27.39 -16.13 7.25
N ALA A 556 -26.74 -15.48 8.21
CA ALA A 556 -26.63 -14.02 8.23
C ALA A 556 -25.88 -13.48 6.99
N MET A 557 -24.77 -14.12 6.62
CA MET A 557 -24.00 -13.75 5.42
C MET A 557 -24.81 -13.96 4.13
N GLU A 558 -25.55 -15.05 4.03
CA GLU A 558 -26.44 -15.32 2.89
C GLU A 558 -27.55 -14.25 2.76
N CYS A 559 -28.22 -13.92 3.87
CA CYS A 559 -29.28 -12.92 3.89
C CYS A 559 -28.76 -11.54 3.48
N GLU A 560 -27.61 -11.13 4.02
CA GLU A 560 -26.99 -9.85 3.67
C GLU A 560 -26.54 -9.83 2.20
N PHE A 561 -26.01 -10.94 1.69
CA PHE A 561 -25.64 -11.05 0.29
C PHE A 561 -26.87 -10.94 -0.63
N ALA A 562 -27.92 -11.71 -0.35
CA ALA A 562 -29.18 -11.65 -1.09
C ALA A 562 -29.76 -10.22 -1.10
N ARG A 563 -29.70 -9.52 0.04
CA ARG A 563 -30.10 -8.12 0.17
C ARG A 563 -29.25 -7.19 -0.71
N ARG A 564 -27.93 -7.36 -0.76
CA ARG A 564 -27.05 -6.53 -1.61
C ARG A 564 -27.24 -6.78 -3.09
N LEU A 565 -27.54 -8.02 -3.49
CA LEU A 565 -27.90 -8.36 -4.87
C LEU A 565 -29.19 -7.62 -5.29
N LEU A 566 -30.18 -7.53 -4.39
CA LEU A 566 -31.43 -6.78 -4.62
C LEU A 566 -31.21 -5.27 -4.82
N LEU A 567 -30.27 -4.67 -4.07
CA LEU A 567 -30.00 -3.23 -4.14
C LEU A 567 -29.21 -2.82 -5.39
N GLY A 568 -28.65 -3.78 -6.14
CA GLY A 568 -27.87 -3.49 -7.35
C GLY A 568 -26.58 -2.72 -7.08
N PRO A 569 -25.83 -2.33 -8.14
CA PRO A 569 -24.41 -1.97 -8.09
C PRO A 569 -23.96 -0.88 -7.10
N GLY A 570 -24.86 0.01 -6.68
CA GLY A 570 -24.50 1.18 -5.87
C GLY A 570 -23.44 2.04 -6.60
N LYS A 571 -22.47 2.59 -5.86
CA LYS A 571 -21.38 3.41 -6.41
C LYS A 571 -20.16 2.60 -6.91
N ALA A 572 -20.19 1.27 -6.84
CA ALA A 572 -19.06 0.43 -7.19
C ALA A 572 -18.86 0.33 -8.71
N ARG A 573 -17.60 0.31 -9.18
CA ARG A 573 -17.30 0.08 -10.60
C ARG A 573 -17.78 -1.33 -11.01
N PRO A 574 -18.38 -1.51 -12.21
CA PRO A 574 -18.97 -2.79 -12.61
C PRO A 574 -18.03 -3.99 -12.50
N ALA A 575 -16.78 -3.84 -12.94
CA ALA A 575 -15.76 -4.89 -12.90
C ALA A 575 -15.36 -5.30 -11.46
N GLN A 576 -15.27 -4.34 -10.53
CA GLN A 576 -14.98 -4.65 -9.13
C GLN A 576 -16.14 -5.42 -8.50
N ARG A 577 -17.37 -4.96 -8.74
CA ARG A 577 -18.54 -5.61 -8.19
C ARG A 577 -18.77 -7.02 -8.74
N ALA A 578 -18.52 -7.24 -10.03
CA ALA A 578 -18.59 -8.58 -10.60
C ALA A 578 -17.57 -9.53 -9.95
N ARG A 579 -16.36 -9.03 -9.63
CA ARG A 579 -15.36 -9.82 -8.89
C ARG A 579 -15.85 -10.16 -7.47
N ASP A 580 -16.42 -9.19 -6.78
CA ASP A 580 -16.89 -9.35 -5.40
C ASP A 580 -18.04 -10.36 -5.30
N VAL A 581 -19.04 -10.26 -6.18
CA VAL A 581 -20.17 -11.20 -6.28
C VAL A 581 -19.64 -12.62 -6.50
N LYS A 582 -18.70 -12.79 -7.43
CA LYS A 582 -18.11 -14.11 -7.76
C LYS A 582 -17.25 -14.65 -6.63
N ALA A 583 -16.48 -13.81 -5.94
CA ALA A 583 -15.68 -14.22 -4.80
C ALA A 583 -16.59 -14.81 -3.71
N LEU A 584 -17.68 -14.14 -3.39
CA LEU A 584 -18.61 -14.59 -2.35
C LEU A 584 -19.38 -15.86 -2.77
N LEU A 585 -19.82 -15.96 -4.03
CA LEU A 585 -20.44 -17.20 -4.55
C LEU A 585 -19.51 -18.41 -4.42
N ARG A 586 -18.20 -18.24 -4.63
CA ARG A 586 -17.22 -19.31 -4.43
C ARG A 586 -17.15 -19.75 -2.97
N GLN A 587 -17.27 -18.83 -2.02
CA GLN A 587 -17.31 -19.14 -0.59
C GLN A 587 -18.62 -19.84 -0.17
N LEU A 588 -19.77 -19.31 -0.60
CA LEU A 588 -21.07 -19.92 -0.29
C LEU A 588 -21.22 -21.33 -0.90
N ARG A 589 -20.55 -21.58 -2.03
CA ARG A 589 -20.46 -22.92 -2.60
C ARG A 589 -19.61 -23.85 -1.74
N SER A 590 -18.47 -23.39 -1.24
CA SER A 590 -17.56 -24.25 -0.48
C SER A 590 -18.15 -24.68 0.87
N THR A 591 -19.07 -23.89 1.44
CA THR A 591 -19.90 -24.30 2.58
C THR A 591 -21.05 -25.26 2.26
N GLY A 592 -21.25 -25.62 0.98
CA GLY A 592 -22.26 -26.58 0.53
C GLY A 592 -23.70 -26.06 0.55
N ARG A 593 -23.94 -24.75 0.77
CA ARG A 593 -25.27 -24.14 0.94
C ARG A 593 -25.66 -23.13 -0.13
N LEU A 594 -25.14 -23.26 -1.35
CA LEU A 594 -25.50 -22.33 -2.42
C LEU A 594 -26.96 -22.53 -2.87
N ARG A 595 -27.87 -21.69 -2.36
CA ARG A 595 -29.29 -21.73 -2.73
C ARG A 595 -29.54 -21.28 -4.18
N HIS A 596 -30.58 -21.86 -4.80
CA HIS A 596 -30.92 -21.61 -6.20
C HIS A 596 -31.36 -20.15 -6.44
N ASP A 597 -32.11 -19.57 -5.51
CA ASP A 597 -32.57 -18.17 -5.56
C ASP A 597 -31.41 -17.16 -5.58
N ILE A 598 -30.40 -17.35 -4.73
CA ILE A 598 -29.18 -16.52 -4.68
C ILE A 598 -28.43 -16.62 -6.01
N THR A 599 -28.31 -17.84 -6.55
CA THR A 599 -27.59 -18.09 -7.81
C THR A 599 -28.28 -17.43 -9.00
N THR A 600 -29.61 -17.51 -9.05
CA THR A 600 -30.42 -16.88 -10.11
C THR A 600 -30.32 -15.35 -10.06
N ARG A 601 -30.38 -14.76 -8.85
CA ARG A 601 -30.20 -13.31 -8.67
C ARG A 601 -28.79 -12.86 -9.05
N ALA A 602 -27.77 -13.61 -8.63
CA ALA A 602 -26.39 -13.31 -8.97
C ALA A 602 -26.13 -13.44 -10.48
N LYS A 603 -26.76 -14.41 -11.16
CA LYS A 603 -26.73 -14.53 -12.63
C LYS A 603 -27.28 -13.27 -13.29
N ALA A 604 -28.46 -12.80 -12.85
CA ALA A 604 -29.08 -11.60 -13.40
C ALA A 604 -28.20 -10.34 -13.21
N GLU A 605 -27.60 -10.19 -12.02
CA GLU A 605 -26.70 -9.06 -11.74
C GLU A 605 -25.40 -9.13 -12.55
N LEU A 606 -24.74 -10.30 -12.58
CA LEU A 606 -23.53 -10.50 -13.39
C LEU A 606 -23.77 -10.24 -14.88
N HIS A 607 -24.95 -10.60 -15.38
CA HIS A 607 -25.36 -10.31 -16.74
C HIS A 607 -25.52 -8.80 -16.98
N GLN A 608 -26.15 -8.06 -16.06
CA GLN A 608 -26.23 -6.59 -16.12
C GLN A 608 -24.85 -5.93 -16.07
N LEU A 609 -23.99 -6.36 -15.15
CA LEU A 609 -22.62 -5.86 -15.03
C LEU A 609 -21.81 -6.15 -16.29
N GLY A 610 -21.95 -7.34 -16.87
CA GLY A 610 -21.34 -7.72 -18.14
C GLY A 610 -21.72 -6.74 -19.26
N LYS A 611 -23.02 -6.46 -19.43
CA LYS A 611 -23.50 -5.48 -20.42
C LYS A 611 -22.86 -4.10 -20.23
N MET A 612 -22.74 -3.62 -18.99
CA MET A 612 -22.09 -2.34 -18.69
C MET A 612 -20.61 -2.34 -19.05
N GLN A 613 -19.91 -3.47 -18.87
CA GLN A 613 -18.50 -3.59 -19.22
C GLN A 613 -18.28 -3.73 -20.73
N ASP A 614 -19.17 -4.44 -21.43
CA ASP A 614 -19.14 -4.60 -22.88
C ASP A 614 -19.42 -3.28 -23.64
N ALA A 615 -20.13 -2.34 -23.00
CA ALA A 615 -20.40 -1.01 -23.57
C ALA A 615 -19.18 -0.06 -23.57
N VAL A 616 -18.08 -0.41 -22.88
CA VAL A 616 -16.88 0.43 -22.79
C VAL A 616 -15.99 0.22 -24.00
N ILE A 617 -15.82 1.26 -24.83
CA ILE A 617 -14.94 1.21 -26.01
C ILE A 617 -13.46 1.23 -25.56
N PRO A 618 -12.61 0.28 -25.99
CA PRO A 618 -11.20 0.25 -25.60
C PRO A 618 -10.41 1.46 -26.12
N VAL A 619 -9.56 2.04 -25.27
CA VAL A 619 -8.51 3.00 -25.69
C VAL A 619 -7.37 2.18 -26.30
N GLU A 620 -7.03 2.44 -27.56
CA GLU A 620 -6.05 1.68 -28.33
C GLU A 620 -4.74 1.42 -27.57
N ARG A 621 -4.33 0.14 -27.57
CA ARG A 621 -2.99 -0.30 -27.20
C ARG A 621 -2.37 -1.05 -28.38
N SER A 622 -1.05 -0.86 -28.56
CA SER A 622 -0.22 -1.24 -29.71
C SER A 622 -0.45 -2.67 -30.22
N PRO A 623 -0.27 -2.90 -31.54
CA PRO A 623 -0.36 -4.23 -32.13
C PRO A 623 0.64 -5.18 -31.47
N GLY A 624 0.15 -6.35 -31.08
CA GLY A 624 0.99 -7.43 -30.53
C GLY A 624 2.11 -7.79 -31.51
N ARG A 625 3.29 -8.15 -30.98
CA ARG A 625 4.41 -8.63 -31.79
C ARG A 625 3.97 -9.87 -32.59
N GLY A 626 4.38 -9.92 -33.86
CA GLY A 626 3.98 -10.95 -34.81
C GLY A 626 4.21 -12.38 -34.30
N LEU A 627 3.29 -13.26 -34.66
CA LEU A 627 3.40 -14.71 -34.45
C LEU A 627 4.62 -15.23 -35.22
N ALA A 628 5.56 -15.89 -34.55
CA ALA A 628 6.66 -16.57 -35.23
C ALA A 628 6.13 -17.74 -36.08
N VAL A 629 6.64 -17.82 -37.31
CA VAL A 629 6.25 -18.79 -38.34
C VAL A 629 6.95 -20.13 -38.07
N GLY A 630 6.21 -21.23 -37.87
CA GLY A 630 6.77 -22.59 -37.81
C GLY A 630 6.12 -23.61 -36.86
N ALA A 631 5.32 -23.20 -35.86
CA ALA A 631 4.61 -24.10 -34.94
C ALA A 631 3.17 -24.41 -35.42
N GLU A 632 2.60 -25.56 -35.02
CA GLU A 632 1.16 -25.83 -35.20
C GLU A 632 0.37 -24.66 -34.57
N LEU A 633 -0.52 -24.05 -35.36
CA LEU A 633 -1.28 -22.87 -34.94
C LEU A 633 -2.56 -23.28 -34.17
N PRO A 634 -2.99 -22.49 -33.18
CA PRO A 634 -4.31 -22.64 -32.58
C PRO A 634 -5.42 -22.48 -33.63
N ARG A 635 -6.56 -23.11 -33.39
CA ARG A 635 -7.74 -23.02 -34.25
C ARG A 635 -9.03 -23.02 -33.45
N PHE A 636 -10.07 -22.41 -34.00
CA PHE A 636 -11.41 -22.39 -33.43
C PHE A 636 -12.14 -23.69 -33.79
N GLU A 637 -12.41 -24.53 -32.81
CA GLU A 637 -13.16 -25.79 -32.98
C GLU A 637 -14.67 -25.55 -32.89
N LEU A 638 -15.07 -24.51 -32.17
CA LEU A 638 -16.43 -23.99 -32.15
C LEU A 638 -16.36 -22.48 -31.99
N ASP A 639 -17.06 -21.75 -32.86
CA ASP A 639 -17.09 -20.29 -32.82
C ASP A 639 -18.53 -19.78 -32.80
N LEU A 640 -19.01 -19.39 -31.61
CA LEU A 640 -20.33 -18.80 -31.43
C LEU A 640 -20.22 -17.26 -31.36
N SER A 641 -21.37 -16.59 -31.30
CA SER A 641 -21.44 -15.12 -31.31
C SER A 641 -20.70 -14.49 -30.13
N ASP A 642 -20.81 -15.07 -28.92
CA ASP A 642 -20.32 -14.46 -27.67
C ASP A 642 -19.27 -15.31 -26.93
N ARG A 643 -18.95 -16.51 -27.45
CA ARG A 643 -18.02 -17.47 -26.85
C ARG A 643 -17.47 -18.42 -27.91
N SER A 644 -16.37 -19.08 -27.61
CA SER A 644 -15.69 -19.99 -28.54
C SER A 644 -14.93 -21.09 -27.81
N VAL A 645 -14.68 -22.20 -28.49
CA VAL A 645 -13.78 -23.27 -28.05
C VAL A 645 -12.60 -23.32 -28.99
N ILE A 646 -11.40 -23.23 -28.43
CA ILE A 646 -10.14 -23.08 -29.16
C ILE A 646 -9.27 -24.30 -28.87
N TYR A 647 -8.73 -24.95 -29.90
CA TYR A 647 -7.67 -25.94 -29.72
C TYR A 647 -6.35 -25.25 -29.36
N LYS A 648 -5.75 -25.65 -28.24
CA LYS A 648 -4.40 -25.26 -27.82
C LYS A 648 -3.40 -26.35 -28.24
N PRO A 649 -2.45 -26.06 -29.14
CA PRO A 649 -1.32 -26.95 -29.41
C PRO A 649 -0.39 -27.08 -28.18
N PRO A 650 0.45 -28.13 -28.11
CA PRO A 650 1.52 -28.19 -27.11
C PRO A 650 2.55 -27.07 -27.36
N GLY A 651 3.21 -26.59 -26.30
CA GLY A 651 4.18 -25.48 -26.39
C GLY A 651 3.55 -24.08 -26.36
N TRP A 652 2.22 -23.99 -26.48
CA TRP A 652 1.48 -22.74 -26.32
C TRP A 652 1.05 -22.51 -24.88
N GLU A 653 1.17 -21.29 -24.42
CA GLU A 653 0.62 -20.82 -23.16
C GLU A 653 -0.77 -20.22 -23.37
N VAL A 654 -1.64 -20.30 -22.36
CA VAL A 654 -2.95 -19.63 -22.43
C VAL A 654 -2.80 -18.12 -22.22
N GLN A 655 -1.95 -17.71 -21.26
CA GLN A 655 -1.63 -16.33 -20.86
C GLN A 655 -0.20 -16.32 -20.33
N GLY A 656 0.66 -15.35 -20.67
CA GLY A 656 2.05 -15.35 -20.19
C GLY A 656 2.45 -14.19 -19.28
N SER A 657 3.52 -14.42 -18.51
CA SER A 657 4.19 -13.46 -17.61
C SER A 657 5.29 -12.63 -18.27
N GLY A 658 5.50 -12.79 -19.59
CA GLY A 658 6.47 -12.00 -20.36
C GLY A 658 7.94 -12.45 -20.24
N GLU A 659 8.24 -13.50 -19.48
CA GLU A 659 9.63 -13.91 -19.19
C GLU A 659 10.12 -15.14 -19.96
N LEU A 660 9.23 -15.87 -20.65
CA LEU A 660 9.59 -17.04 -21.46
C LEU A 660 9.08 -16.85 -22.89
N GLY A 661 9.91 -17.11 -23.89
CA GLY A 661 9.61 -16.93 -25.32
C GLY A 661 8.54 -17.87 -25.90
N HIS A 662 7.47 -18.17 -25.17
CA HIS A 662 6.38 -19.06 -25.56
C HIS A 662 5.28 -18.30 -26.34
N HIS A 663 4.61 -19.02 -27.24
CA HIS A 663 3.44 -18.51 -27.97
C HIS A 663 2.20 -18.44 -27.05
N GLN A 664 1.36 -17.40 -27.18
CA GLN A 664 0.22 -17.17 -26.29
C GLN A 664 -1.12 -17.21 -27.02
N LEU A 665 -2.10 -17.94 -26.48
CA LEU A 665 -3.47 -17.94 -27.00
C LEU A 665 -4.14 -16.57 -26.89
N SER A 666 -3.87 -15.79 -25.84
CA SER A 666 -4.37 -14.42 -25.71
C SER A 666 -3.94 -13.53 -26.88
N ALA A 667 -2.67 -13.62 -27.29
CA ALA A 667 -2.16 -12.89 -28.44
C ALA A 667 -2.78 -13.40 -29.77
N PHE A 668 -2.94 -14.71 -29.91
CA PHE A 668 -3.61 -15.31 -31.07
C PHE A 668 -5.04 -14.78 -31.24
N VAL A 669 -5.87 -14.82 -30.19
CA VAL A 669 -7.26 -14.36 -30.28
C VAL A 669 -7.35 -12.86 -30.53
N GLN A 670 -6.48 -12.04 -29.91
CA GLN A 670 -6.40 -10.60 -30.18
C GLN A 670 -6.07 -10.29 -31.64
N TRP A 671 -5.27 -11.14 -32.29
CA TRP A 671 -4.90 -10.98 -33.69
C TRP A 671 -5.97 -11.52 -34.65
N THR A 672 -6.54 -12.68 -34.35
CA THR A 672 -7.48 -13.38 -35.24
C THR A 672 -8.91 -12.85 -35.15
N VAL A 673 -9.33 -12.24 -34.04
CA VAL A 673 -10.67 -11.66 -33.90
C VAL A 673 -10.63 -10.18 -34.30
N PRO A 674 -11.14 -9.80 -35.49
CA PRO A 674 -11.02 -8.43 -36.02
C PRO A 674 -11.90 -7.42 -35.28
N GLN A 675 -12.89 -7.88 -34.51
CA GLN A 675 -13.79 -7.04 -33.74
C GLN A 675 -13.06 -6.47 -32.51
N LYS A 676 -13.21 -5.16 -32.26
CA LYS A 676 -12.67 -4.48 -31.06
C LYS A 676 -13.47 -4.85 -29.80
N LEU A 677 -13.43 -6.12 -29.39
CA LEU A 677 -14.13 -6.63 -28.22
C LEU A 677 -13.37 -6.27 -26.94
N PRO A 678 -13.99 -5.59 -25.95
CA PRO A 678 -13.28 -5.08 -24.77
C PRO A 678 -12.57 -6.16 -23.95
N ILE A 679 -13.20 -7.32 -23.80
CA ILE A 679 -12.67 -8.41 -22.97
C ILE A 679 -11.35 -8.97 -23.49
N LEU A 680 -11.08 -8.90 -24.80
CA LEU A 680 -9.84 -9.41 -25.41
C LEU A 680 -8.61 -8.62 -24.98
N HIS A 681 -8.79 -7.42 -24.45
CA HIS A 681 -7.72 -6.54 -23.98
C HIS A 681 -7.70 -6.40 -22.44
N ASP A 682 -8.54 -7.17 -21.73
CA ASP A 682 -8.63 -7.15 -20.28
C ASP A 682 -7.86 -8.32 -19.66
N GLY A 683 -6.62 -8.04 -19.24
CA GLY A 683 -5.80 -9.00 -18.51
C GLY A 683 -6.40 -9.44 -17.16
N TYR A 684 -7.25 -8.62 -16.52
CA TYR A 684 -7.89 -9.01 -15.25
C TYR A 684 -8.96 -10.09 -15.43
N SER A 685 -9.64 -10.07 -16.58
CA SER A 685 -10.59 -11.11 -16.98
C SER A 685 -9.91 -12.12 -17.89
N SER A 686 -8.58 -12.26 -17.75
CA SER A 686 -7.81 -13.32 -18.41
C SER A 686 -7.98 -13.31 -19.93
N TYR A 687 -8.19 -12.14 -20.53
CA TYR A 687 -8.50 -11.95 -21.95
C TYR A 687 -9.69 -12.77 -22.45
N GLY A 688 -10.64 -13.08 -21.57
CA GLY A 688 -11.80 -13.93 -21.89
C GLY A 688 -11.61 -15.42 -21.62
N PHE A 689 -10.44 -15.88 -21.16
CA PHE A 689 -10.21 -17.30 -20.84
C PHE A 689 -10.67 -17.67 -19.42
N LEU A 690 -11.47 -18.73 -19.30
CA LEU A 690 -12.05 -19.18 -18.02
C LEU A 690 -11.14 -20.12 -17.23
N HIS A 691 -10.24 -20.81 -17.93
CA HIS A 691 -9.36 -21.82 -17.35
C HIS A 691 -8.11 -22.03 -18.21
N ARG A 692 -7.03 -22.49 -17.59
CA ARG A 692 -5.75 -22.74 -18.28
C ARG A 692 -5.49 -24.22 -18.53
N LEU A 693 -4.56 -24.48 -19.44
CA LEU A 693 -3.86 -25.74 -19.64
C LEU A 693 -2.36 -25.50 -19.44
N ASP A 694 -1.62 -26.51 -18.98
CA ASP A 694 -0.17 -26.43 -18.88
C ASP A 694 0.45 -26.28 -20.29
N VAL A 695 1.64 -25.68 -20.38
CA VAL A 695 2.32 -25.41 -21.67
C VAL A 695 2.47 -26.69 -22.51
N SER A 696 2.89 -27.81 -21.90
CA SER A 696 3.06 -29.10 -22.58
C SER A 696 1.74 -29.85 -22.89
N THR A 697 0.63 -29.42 -22.31
CA THR A 697 -0.68 -30.08 -22.46
C THR A 697 -1.43 -29.50 -23.66
N SER A 698 -1.91 -30.34 -24.57
CA SER A 698 -2.75 -29.90 -25.71
C SER A 698 -4.24 -30.09 -25.43
N GLY A 699 -5.11 -29.49 -26.24
CA GLY A 699 -6.55 -29.73 -26.22
C GLY A 699 -7.42 -28.49 -26.21
N LEU A 700 -8.73 -28.71 -26.09
CA LEU A 700 -9.76 -27.66 -26.18
C LEU A 700 -9.60 -26.62 -25.08
N VAL A 701 -9.96 -25.34 -25.27
CA VAL A 701 -9.97 -24.27 -24.26
C VAL A 701 -11.18 -23.37 -24.51
N LEU A 702 -11.99 -23.13 -23.48
CA LEU A 702 -13.15 -22.26 -23.54
C LEU A 702 -12.75 -20.78 -23.39
N HIS A 703 -13.29 -19.95 -24.27
CA HIS A 703 -13.00 -18.54 -24.38
C HIS A 703 -14.29 -17.71 -24.54
N ALA A 704 -14.39 -16.60 -23.83
CA ALA A 704 -15.52 -15.67 -23.88
C ALA A 704 -15.16 -14.45 -24.72
N LYS A 705 -16.04 -14.08 -25.65
CA LYS A 705 -15.91 -12.89 -26.52
C LYS A 705 -16.57 -11.64 -25.92
N SER A 706 -17.30 -11.78 -24.82
CA SER A 706 -17.94 -10.68 -24.08
C SER A 706 -17.87 -10.91 -22.57
N TYR A 707 -18.00 -9.85 -21.78
CA TYR A 707 -18.11 -9.93 -20.33
C TYR A 707 -19.38 -10.64 -19.88
N VAL A 708 -20.49 -10.46 -20.60
CA VAL A 708 -21.72 -11.23 -20.34
C VAL A 708 -21.45 -12.73 -20.43
N ALA A 709 -20.84 -13.18 -21.52
CA ALA A 709 -20.50 -14.59 -21.70
C ALA A 709 -19.48 -15.07 -20.67
N TYR A 710 -18.47 -14.25 -20.35
CA TYR A 710 -17.45 -14.59 -19.36
C TYR A 710 -18.05 -14.84 -17.99
N HIS A 711 -18.94 -13.96 -17.51
CA HIS A 711 -19.56 -14.15 -16.20
C HIS A 711 -20.56 -15.31 -16.17
N ASP A 712 -21.31 -15.54 -17.26
CA ASP A 712 -22.19 -16.71 -17.39
C ASP A 712 -21.38 -18.03 -17.35
N LEU A 713 -20.30 -18.13 -18.12
CA LEU A 713 -19.44 -19.30 -18.15
C LEU A 713 -18.67 -19.52 -16.84
N ASP A 714 -18.19 -18.46 -16.17
CA ASP A 714 -17.57 -18.54 -14.84
C ASP A 714 -18.59 -19.04 -13.81
N LEU A 715 -19.87 -18.64 -13.92
CA LEU A 715 -20.95 -19.16 -13.08
C LEU A 715 -21.26 -20.63 -13.37
N GLN A 716 -21.30 -21.05 -14.64
CA GLN A 716 -21.46 -22.46 -15.01
C GLN A 716 -20.29 -23.31 -14.46
N LEU A 717 -19.06 -22.80 -14.52
CA LEU A 717 -17.87 -23.43 -13.95
C LEU A 717 -17.98 -23.56 -12.42
N LEU A 718 -18.47 -22.50 -11.77
CA LEU A 718 -18.79 -22.47 -10.34
C LEU A 718 -19.84 -23.54 -9.98
N ARG A 719 -20.83 -23.78 -10.84
CA ARG A 719 -21.89 -24.77 -10.61
C ARG A 719 -21.52 -26.21 -11.02
N ARG A 720 -20.31 -26.43 -11.54
CA ARG A 720 -19.87 -27.71 -12.15
C ARG A 720 -20.74 -28.13 -13.34
N GLU A 721 -21.25 -27.16 -14.09
CA GLU A 721 -22.03 -27.40 -15.31
C GLU A 721 -21.15 -27.49 -16.57
N ILE A 722 -19.84 -27.19 -16.44
CA ILE A 722 -18.86 -27.34 -17.52
C ILE A 722 -18.09 -28.64 -17.33
N ASP A 723 -18.23 -29.54 -18.30
CA ASP A 723 -17.48 -30.80 -18.36
C ASP A 723 -16.13 -30.60 -19.03
N ARG A 724 -15.08 -31.13 -18.40
CA ARG A 724 -13.70 -31.07 -18.91
C ARG A 724 -13.08 -32.45 -18.75
N GLU A 725 -12.82 -33.11 -19.87
CA GLU A 725 -12.31 -34.48 -19.89
C GLU A 725 -10.97 -34.58 -20.61
N TYR A 726 -10.09 -35.38 -20.03
CA TYR A 726 -8.70 -35.52 -20.42
C TYR A 726 -8.41 -36.98 -20.74
N LEU A 727 -7.68 -37.21 -21.84
CA LEU A 727 -6.97 -38.47 -22.05
C LEU A 727 -5.60 -38.36 -21.41
N VAL A 728 -5.26 -39.36 -20.61
CA VAL A 728 -4.02 -39.40 -19.82
C VAL A 728 -3.42 -40.79 -19.93
N LEU A 729 -2.14 -40.89 -20.28
CA LEU A 729 -1.40 -42.14 -20.18
C LEU A 729 -0.54 -42.09 -18.93
N VAL A 730 -0.71 -43.06 -18.04
CA VAL A 730 0.01 -43.14 -16.76
C VAL A 730 0.80 -44.42 -16.63
N HIS A 731 1.88 -44.37 -15.85
CA HIS A 731 2.68 -45.52 -15.48
C HIS A 731 1.93 -46.48 -14.56
N GLY A 732 2.21 -47.78 -14.71
CA GLY A 732 1.60 -48.86 -13.95
C GLY A 732 0.20 -49.29 -14.43
N LEU A 733 -0.33 -50.33 -13.80
CA LEU A 733 -1.68 -50.83 -14.03
C LEU A 733 -2.64 -50.27 -12.98
N VAL A 734 -3.43 -49.28 -13.38
CA VAL A 734 -4.43 -48.67 -12.50
C VAL A 734 -5.60 -49.64 -12.35
N SER A 735 -5.99 -49.96 -11.12
CA SER A 735 -7.17 -50.82 -10.90
C SER A 735 -8.44 -50.21 -11.50
N PRO A 736 -9.21 -50.94 -12.34
CA PRO A 736 -10.49 -50.46 -12.85
C PRO A 736 -11.53 -50.15 -11.76
N ALA A 737 -11.35 -50.69 -10.54
CA ALA A 737 -12.19 -50.36 -9.38
C ALA A 737 -11.96 -48.92 -8.86
N ARG A 738 -10.86 -48.28 -9.25
CA ARG A 738 -10.58 -46.89 -8.87
C ARG A 738 -11.29 -45.94 -9.83
N ILE A 739 -12.35 -45.31 -9.34
CA ILE A 739 -13.23 -44.43 -10.13
C ILE A 739 -13.05 -42.93 -9.85
N SER A 740 -12.37 -42.55 -8.75
CA SER A 740 -12.17 -41.15 -8.37
C SER A 740 -10.94 -40.92 -7.49
N LEU A 741 -10.39 -39.71 -7.54
CA LEU A 741 -9.34 -39.19 -6.69
C LEU A 741 -9.82 -37.91 -6.00
N LEU A 742 -10.17 -38.02 -4.71
CA LEU A 742 -10.47 -36.88 -3.84
C LEU A 742 -9.25 -36.63 -2.94
N LEU A 743 -8.32 -35.79 -3.42
CA LEU A 743 -7.05 -35.53 -2.74
C LEU A 743 -6.83 -34.02 -2.62
N PRO A 744 -6.35 -33.52 -1.46
CA PRO A 744 -6.06 -32.11 -1.30
C PRO A 744 -4.76 -31.75 -2.04
N VAL A 745 -4.82 -30.73 -2.89
CA VAL A 745 -3.69 -30.27 -3.72
C VAL A 745 -3.30 -28.84 -3.29
N TYR A 746 -2.05 -28.68 -2.91
CA TYR A 746 -1.40 -27.42 -2.59
C TYR A 746 -0.71 -26.85 -3.83
N VAL A 747 -0.95 -25.58 -4.10
CA VAL A 747 -0.30 -24.83 -5.17
C VAL A 747 0.63 -23.83 -4.48
N GLY A 748 1.95 -24.02 -4.62
CA GLY A 748 2.94 -23.11 -4.04
C GLY A 748 2.81 -21.70 -4.62
N LYS A 749 3.09 -20.68 -3.79
CA LYS A 749 3.06 -19.26 -4.19
C LYS A 749 4.23 -18.83 -5.09
N ASP A 750 5.32 -19.61 -5.11
CA ASP A 750 6.54 -19.26 -5.85
C ASP A 750 6.68 -20.07 -7.15
N SER A 751 6.95 -19.35 -8.25
CA SER A 751 7.38 -19.84 -9.57
C SER A 751 6.48 -20.89 -10.28
N GLU A 752 6.39 -20.80 -11.60
CA GLU A 752 5.78 -21.86 -12.44
C GLU A 752 6.58 -23.18 -12.41
N SER A 753 7.86 -23.13 -12.04
CA SER A 753 8.75 -24.29 -12.02
C SER A 753 8.59 -25.21 -10.80
N ARG A 754 7.88 -24.80 -9.73
CA ARG A 754 7.68 -25.64 -8.54
C ARG A 754 6.49 -26.60 -8.70
N PRO A 755 6.66 -27.90 -8.38
CA PRO A 755 5.55 -28.86 -8.40
C PRO A 755 4.47 -28.51 -7.37
N SER A 756 3.21 -28.60 -7.76
CA SER A 756 2.08 -28.72 -6.83
C SER A 756 2.24 -30.00 -5.99
N GLN A 757 1.93 -29.92 -4.70
CA GLN A 757 2.06 -31.02 -3.74
C GLN A 757 0.69 -31.54 -3.31
N VAL A 758 0.63 -32.80 -2.91
CA VAL A 758 -0.61 -33.46 -2.46
C VAL A 758 -0.48 -33.82 -0.98
N ALA A 759 -1.57 -33.69 -0.21
CA ALA A 759 -1.63 -34.06 1.21
C ALA A 759 -0.68 -33.28 2.14
N VAL A 760 -0.39 -32.01 1.81
CA VAL A 760 0.42 -31.11 2.65
C VAL A 760 -0.45 -30.06 3.38
N PRO A 761 0.01 -29.47 4.49
CA PRO A 761 -0.70 -28.38 5.17
C PRO A 761 -1.04 -27.23 4.22
N GLY A 762 -2.27 -26.71 4.29
CA GLY A 762 -2.76 -25.65 3.41
C GLY A 762 -3.20 -26.11 2.02
N ALA A 763 -3.04 -27.40 1.68
CA ALA A 763 -3.66 -28.00 0.50
C ALA A 763 -5.19 -27.94 0.63
N ARG A 764 -5.90 -27.85 -0.49
CA ARG A 764 -7.37 -27.91 -0.46
C ARG A 764 -7.90 -28.94 -1.45
N PHE A 765 -9.05 -29.50 -1.14
CA PHE A 765 -9.60 -30.66 -1.83
C PHE A 765 -9.78 -30.40 -3.33
N SER A 766 -9.40 -31.42 -4.11
CA SER A 766 -9.55 -31.49 -5.55
C SER A 766 -10.14 -32.84 -5.91
N LEU A 767 -11.16 -32.85 -6.77
CA LEU A 767 -11.85 -34.06 -7.21
C LEU A 767 -11.61 -34.27 -8.70
N SER A 768 -11.11 -35.47 -9.02
CA SER A 768 -10.96 -35.97 -10.38
C SER A 768 -11.61 -37.35 -10.48
N HIS A 769 -12.55 -37.52 -11.39
CA HIS A 769 -13.12 -38.83 -11.72
C HIS A 769 -12.25 -39.47 -12.80
N LEU A 770 -12.03 -40.78 -12.73
CA LEU A 770 -11.26 -41.51 -13.73
C LEU A 770 -11.97 -42.79 -14.16
N LYS A 771 -11.74 -43.19 -15.42
CA LYS A 771 -12.04 -44.53 -15.91
C LYS A 771 -10.83 -45.05 -16.66
N VAL A 772 -10.50 -46.32 -16.41
CA VAL A 772 -9.45 -47.02 -17.15
C VAL A 772 -10.03 -47.44 -18.50
N LEU A 773 -9.40 -46.99 -19.58
CA LEU A 773 -9.80 -47.29 -20.95
C LEU A 773 -9.07 -48.51 -21.50
N ALA A 774 -7.75 -48.60 -21.23
CA ALA A 774 -6.91 -49.67 -21.74
C ALA A 774 -5.69 -49.89 -20.84
N HIS A 775 -5.22 -51.13 -20.78
CA HIS A 775 -3.90 -51.46 -20.24
C HIS A 775 -2.95 -51.79 -21.38
N LEU A 776 -1.76 -51.22 -21.35
CA LEU A 776 -0.75 -51.37 -22.40
C LEU A 776 0.55 -51.96 -21.83
N GLY A 777 1.25 -52.76 -22.64
CA GLY A 777 2.54 -53.38 -22.34
C GLY A 777 2.99 -54.34 -23.46
N PRO A 778 4.29 -54.31 -23.83
CA PRO A 778 5.28 -55.10 -23.08
C PRO A 778 6.55 -54.34 -22.65
N ARG A 779 6.76 -53.07 -23.07
CA ARG A 779 7.95 -52.26 -22.73
C ARG A 779 7.90 -51.74 -21.29
N GLN A 780 6.81 -51.07 -20.94
CA GLN A 780 6.47 -50.64 -19.60
C GLN A 780 4.97 -50.86 -19.41
N SER A 781 4.56 -51.26 -18.20
CA SER A 781 3.14 -51.37 -17.90
C SER A 781 2.56 -49.97 -17.77
N THR A 782 1.60 -49.61 -18.63
CA THR A 782 0.92 -48.31 -18.58
C THR A 782 -0.60 -48.48 -18.65
N SER A 783 -1.33 -47.46 -18.23
CA SER A 783 -2.80 -47.41 -18.29
C SER A 783 -3.24 -46.14 -18.99
N LEU A 784 -4.10 -46.28 -20.00
CA LEU A 784 -4.78 -45.17 -20.62
C LEU A 784 -6.05 -44.86 -19.83
N LEU A 785 -6.19 -43.61 -19.39
CA LEU A 785 -7.31 -43.14 -18.59
C LEU A 785 -8.08 -42.05 -19.33
N THR A 786 -9.39 -42.02 -19.15
CA THR A 786 -10.16 -40.78 -19.26
C THR A 786 -10.36 -40.19 -17.87
N MET A 787 -10.09 -38.90 -17.71
CA MET A 787 -10.20 -38.20 -16.44
C MET A 787 -11.08 -36.96 -16.58
N LYS A 788 -12.13 -36.86 -15.77
CA LYS A 788 -13.01 -35.69 -15.66
C LYS A 788 -12.67 -34.90 -14.39
N ILE A 789 -12.50 -33.58 -14.52
CA ILE A 789 -12.13 -32.72 -13.38
C ILE A 789 -13.28 -31.81 -12.93
N ASP A 790 -13.64 -31.90 -11.65
CA ASP A 790 -14.62 -31.01 -11.02
C ASP A 790 -13.96 -29.70 -10.55
N THR A 791 -12.70 -29.81 -10.14
CA THR A 791 -11.83 -28.68 -9.74
C THR A 791 -10.75 -28.46 -10.80
N GLY A 792 -10.17 -27.26 -10.87
CA GLY A 792 -9.17 -26.91 -11.90
C GLY A 792 -7.89 -26.33 -11.32
N ARG A 793 -7.24 -27.04 -10.39
CA ARG A 793 -5.99 -26.56 -9.77
C ARG A 793 -4.76 -26.79 -10.65
N ARG A 794 -3.70 -26.00 -10.43
CA ARG A 794 -2.41 -26.15 -11.14
C ARG A 794 -1.86 -27.56 -10.96
N HIS A 795 -1.50 -28.21 -12.07
CA HIS A 795 -1.01 -29.59 -12.12
C HIS A 795 -1.92 -30.64 -11.45
N GLN A 796 -3.22 -30.39 -11.30
CA GLN A 796 -4.11 -31.27 -10.51
C GLN A 796 -4.01 -32.75 -10.91
N ILE A 797 -4.20 -33.09 -12.18
CA ILE A 797 -4.14 -34.48 -12.68
C ILE A 797 -2.75 -35.07 -12.42
N ARG A 798 -1.70 -34.35 -12.83
CA ARG A 798 -0.29 -34.78 -12.75
C ARG A 798 0.15 -35.08 -11.31
N ALA A 799 -0.16 -34.15 -10.39
CA ALA A 799 0.16 -34.29 -8.97
C ALA A 799 -0.63 -35.43 -8.31
N GLN A 800 -1.93 -35.54 -8.61
CA GLN A 800 -2.77 -36.58 -8.03
C GLN A 800 -2.38 -37.98 -8.50
N THR A 801 -2.15 -38.17 -9.80
CA THR A 801 -1.82 -39.50 -10.34
C THR A 801 -0.43 -39.96 -9.88
N SER A 802 0.56 -39.05 -9.85
CA SER A 802 1.89 -39.31 -9.28
C SER A 802 1.80 -39.67 -7.78
N HIS A 803 1.02 -38.92 -7.00
CA HIS A 803 0.84 -39.21 -5.57
C HIS A 803 0.27 -40.60 -5.29
N VAL A 804 -0.60 -41.12 -6.17
CA VAL A 804 -1.15 -42.48 -6.04
C VAL A 804 -0.32 -43.55 -6.75
N GLY A 805 0.92 -43.24 -7.11
CA GLY A 805 1.90 -44.19 -7.68
C GLY A 805 1.84 -44.36 -9.20
N HIS A 806 1.05 -43.54 -9.91
CA HIS A 806 0.82 -43.65 -11.35
C HIS A 806 1.15 -42.33 -12.06
N ALA A 807 2.43 -41.95 -12.08
CA ALA A 807 2.86 -40.71 -12.72
C ALA A 807 2.51 -40.68 -14.22
N VAL A 808 2.23 -39.48 -14.77
CA VAL A 808 1.91 -39.31 -16.18
C VAL A 808 3.16 -39.58 -17.03
N VAL A 809 2.98 -40.29 -18.14
CA VAL A 809 4.07 -40.60 -19.08
C VAL A 809 4.68 -39.31 -19.63
N CYS A 810 6.01 -39.24 -19.64
CA CYS A 810 6.80 -38.11 -20.10
C CYS A 810 6.49 -36.80 -19.33
N ASP A 811 6.24 -36.92 -18.03
CA ASP A 811 6.12 -35.80 -17.10
C ASP A 811 7.42 -35.57 -16.33
N TRP A 812 8.26 -34.66 -16.84
CA TRP A 812 9.56 -34.35 -16.24
C TRP A 812 9.51 -33.88 -14.78
N LEU A 813 8.36 -33.35 -14.33
CA LEU A 813 8.24 -32.71 -13.02
C LEU A 813 7.79 -33.70 -11.92
N TYR A 814 7.03 -34.73 -12.31
CA TYR A 814 6.40 -35.67 -11.38
C TYR A 814 6.86 -37.12 -11.55
N THR A 815 7.78 -37.37 -12.48
CA THR A 815 8.35 -38.68 -12.78
C THR A 815 9.85 -38.68 -12.47
N ALA A 816 10.37 -39.79 -11.95
CA ALA A 816 11.80 -39.93 -11.66
C ALA A 816 12.63 -39.83 -12.94
N GLN A 817 13.81 -39.21 -12.86
CA GLN A 817 14.66 -38.91 -14.01
C GLN A 817 14.96 -40.14 -14.91
N PRO A 818 15.28 -41.35 -14.40
CA PRO A 818 15.51 -42.51 -15.26
C PRO A 818 14.28 -42.89 -16.09
N THR A 819 13.10 -42.91 -15.46
CA THR A 819 11.83 -43.23 -16.12
C THR A 819 11.47 -42.17 -17.17
N TYR A 820 11.65 -40.89 -16.84
CA TYR A 820 11.42 -39.80 -17.79
C TYR A 820 12.36 -39.87 -19.01
N SER A 821 13.63 -40.25 -18.83
CA SER A 821 14.57 -40.45 -19.93
C SER A 821 14.11 -41.57 -20.86
N THR A 822 13.63 -42.70 -20.32
CA THR A 822 13.07 -43.79 -21.14
C THR A 822 11.78 -43.40 -21.84
N ASP A 823 10.91 -42.63 -21.18
CA ASP A 823 9.66 -42.14 -21.78
C ASP A 823 9.92 -41.32 -23.06
N LYS A 824 10.98 -40.51 -23.05
CA LYS A 824 11.37 -39.66 -24.19
C LYS A 824 11.72 -40.40 -25.47
N GLU A 825 12.10 -41.67 -25.37
CA GLU A 825 12.45 -42.49 -26.55
C GLU A 825 11.23 -42.77 -27.44
N TRP A 826 10.01 -42.69 -26.90
CA TRP A 826 8.78 -43.06 -27.61
C TRP A 826 7.61 -42.08 -27.42
N CYS A 827 7.68 -41.21 -26.41
CA CYS A 827 6.69 -40.16 -26.15
C CYS A 827 7.40 -38.80 -26.03
N CYS A 828 7.18 -37.91 -27.00
CA CYS A 828 7.94 -36.66 -27.13
C CYS A 828 7.58 -35.58 -26.09
N ARG A 829 6.44 -35.70 -25.40
CA ARG A 829 5.97 -34.78 -24.35
C ARG A 829 5.01 -35.47 -23.40
N THR A 830 4.62 -34.78 -22.34
CA THR A 830 3.64 -35.24 -21.37
C THR A 830 2.34 -35.72 -22.05
N PHE A 831 1.97 -36.98 -21.82
CA PHE A 831 0.78 -37.59 -22.41
C PHE A 831 -0.48 -37.15 -21.67
N LEU A 832 -0.87 -35.90 -21.92
CA LEU A 832 -2.05 -35.26 -21.36
C LEU A 832 -2.73 -34.43 -22.44
N HIS A 833 -4.00 -34.70 -22.70
CA HIS A 833 -4.77 -34.03 -23.75
C HIS A 833 -6.22 -33.78 -23.32
N ARG A 834 -6.69 -32.53 -23.31
CA ARG A 834 -8.12 -32.23 -23.06
C ARG A 834 -8.94 -32.50 -24.31
N HIS A 835 -9.48 -33.71 -24.41
CA HIS A 835 -10.17 -34.19 -25.59
C HIS A 835 -11.64 -33.75 -25.66
N ARG A 836 -12.29 -33.40 -24.53
CA ARG A 836 -13.71 -33.00 -24.53
C ARG A 836 -13.96 -31.80 -23.63
N LEU A 837 -14.84 -30.92 -24.08
CA LEU A 837 -15.36 -29.79 -23.34
C LEU A 837 -16.84 -29.59 -23.65
N ALA A 838 -17.70 -29.62 -22.62
CA ALA A 838 -19.14 -29.40 -22.77
C ALA A 838 -19.64 -28.26 -21.87
N PHE A 839 -20.55 -27.43 -22.38
CA PHE A 839 -21.05 -26.23 -21.72
C PHE A 839 -22.39 -25.78 -22.33
N LYS A 840 -23.10 -24.86 -21.67
CA LYS A 840 -24.32 -24.23 -22.20
C LYS A 840 -24.00 -22.88 -22.86
N ASP A 841 -24.64 -22.58 -23.98
CA ASP A 841 -24.60 -21.24 -24.57
C ASP A 841 -25.56 -20.25 -23.87
N LYS A 842 -25.67 -19.03 -24.42
CA LYS A 842 -26.52 -17.97 -23.89
C LYS A 842 -28.02 -18.32 -23.88
N ASP A 843 -28.44 -19.21 -24.78
CA ASP A 843 -29.82 -19.66 -24.95
C ASP A 843 -30.09 -20.93 -24.12
N GLY A 844 -29.08 -21.41 -23.38
CA GLY A 844 -29.16 -22.62 -22.56
C GLY A 844 -28.97 -23.92 -23.34
N LYS A 845 -28.68 -23.85 -24.65
CA LYS A 845 -28.41 -25.03 -25.48
C LYS A 845 -27.07 -25.63 -25.09
N GLN A 846 -27.04 -26.94 -24.93
CA GLN A 846 -25.83 -27.70 -24.64
C GLN A 846 -24.96 -27.83 -25.90
N HIS A 847 -23.66 -27.56 -25.74
CA HIS A 847 -22.62 -27.78 -26.74
C HIS A 847 -21.62 -28.77 -26.18
N ASP A 848 -21.28 -29.79 -26.98
CA ASP A 848 -20.33 -30.83 -26.64
C ASP A 848 -19.26 -30.87 -27.75
N VAL A 849 -18.04 -30.44 -27.43
CA VAL A 849 -16.94 -30.37 -28.38
C VAL A 849 -15.93 -31.44 -28.02
N THR A 850 -15.59 -32.30 -29.00
CA THR A 850 -14.65 -33.41 -28.84
C THR A 850 -13.54 -33.36 -29.88
N LEU A 851 -12.31 -33.71 -29.47
CA LEU A 851 -11.13 -33.81 -30.33
C LEU A 851 -10.45 -35.17 -30.27
N GLY A 852 -9.95 -35.55 -31.44
CA GLY A 852 -8.95 -36.58 -31.64
C GLY A 852 -7.71 -36.40 -30.78
N LEU A 853 -7.03 -37.50 -30.41
CA LEU A 853 -5.64 -37.39 -29.98
C LEU A 853 -4.80 -36.74 -31.09
N PRO A 854 -3.93 -35.77 -30.78
CA PRO A 854 -3.01 -35.22 -31.75
C PRO A 854 -2.04 -36.31 -32.24
N GLU A 855 -1.51 -36.13 -33.45
CA GLU A 855 -0.73 -37.13 -34.17
C GLU A 855 0.47 -37.65 -33.36
N ASP A 856 1.16 -36.76 -32.66
CA ASP A 856 2.29 -37.08 -31.79
C ASP A 856 1.93 -38.09 -30.68
N LEU A 857 0.83 -37.86 -29.95
CA LEU A 857 0.35 -38.76 -28.90
C LEU A 857 -0.28 -40.03 -29.45
N ARG A 858 -0.92 -39.95 -30.63
CA ARG A 858 -1.46 -41.12 -31.31
C ARG A 858 -0.35 -42.08 -31.72
N ASN A 859 0.75 -41.56 -32.25
CA ASN A 859 1.92 -42.34 -32.62
C ASN A 859 2.59 -42.98 -31.39
N ALA A 860 2.73 -42.21 -30.30
CA ALA A 860 3.21 -42.74 -29.02
C ALA A 860 2.33 -43.89 -28.50
N LEU A 861 1.01 -43.75 -28.60
CA LEU A 861 0.05 -44.78 -28.20
C LEU A 861 0.11 -46.02 -29.11
N ALA A 862 0.23 -45.83 -30.43
CA ALA A 862 0.34 -46.92 -31.39
C ALA A 862 1.63 -47.75 -31.22
N SER A 863 2.70 -47.13 -30.71
CA SER A 863 3.96 -47.82 -30.39
C SER A 863 3.87 -48.73 -29.16
N SER A 864 2.77 -48.66 -28.40
CA SER A 864 2.51 -49.48 -27.21
C SER A 864 1.58 -50.65 -27.55
N ALA A 865 1.97 -51.90 -27.23
CA ALA A 865 1.07 -53.04 -27.46
C ALA A 865 -0.05 -53.08 -26.41
N ALA A 866 -1.28 -53.32 -26.84
CA ALA A 866 -2.41 -53.56 -25.96
C ALA A 866 -2.27 -54.92 -25.24
N LYS A 867 -2.57 -54.98 -23.94
CA LYS A 867 -2.43 -56.21 -23.14
C LYS A 867 -3.49 -57.27 -23.40
N ASP A 868 -4.66 -56.87 -23.89
CA ASP A 868 -5.81 -57.73 -24.21
C ASP A 868 -6.63 -57.14 -25.37
N ASP A 869 -7.55 -57.93 -25.92
CA ASP A 869 -8.38 -57.52 -27.06
C ASP A 869 -9.34 -56.37 -26.69
N ALA A 870 -9.82 -56.31 -25.45
CA ALA A 870 -10.61 -55.19 -24.94
C ALA A 870 -9.82 -53.88 -24.98
N SER A 871 -8.55 -53.90 -24.53
CA SER A 871 -7.63 -52.75 -24.60
C SER A 871 -7.31 -52.39 -26.05
N ARG A 872 -7.16 -53.37 -26.95
CA ARG A 872 -6.92 -53.14 -28.39
C ARG A 872 -8.11 -52.45 -29.05
N LEU A 873 -9.32 -52.90 -28.73
CA LEU A 873 -10.58 -52.33 -29.22
C LEU A 873 -10.78 -50.91 -28.67
N ALA A 874 -10.53 -50.71 -27.38
CA ALA A 874 -10.62 -49.39 -26.74
C ALA A 874 -9.68 -48.37 -27.40
N VAL A 875 -8.42 -48.75 -27.67
CA VAL A 875 -7.45 -47.88 -28.35
C VAL A 875 -7.87 -47.57 -29.79
N ARG A 876 -8.42 -48.54 -30.53
CA ARG A 876 -8.89 -48.33 -31.92
C ARG A 876 -10.07 -47.36 -32.03
N HIS A 877 -10.88 -47.21 -30.98
CA HIS A 877 -12.06 -46.34 -30.98
C HIS A 877 -11.84 -44.97 -30.27
N LEU A 878 -10.59 -44.61 -29.97
CA LEU A 878 -10.26 -43.29 -29.43
C LEU A 878 -10.35 -42.20 -30.51
N PRO A 879 -10.96 -41.04 -30.24
CA PRO A 879 -11.88 -40.68 -29.17
C PRO A 879 -13.27 -40.37 -29.75
N MET A 880 -14.16 -41.37 -29.76
CA MET A 880 -15.54 -41.19 -30.24
C MET A 880 -16.58 -41.23 -29.10
N ARG A 881 -16.15 -41.14 -27.84
CA ARG A 881 -16.97 -41.44 -26.65
C ARG A 881 -16.71 -40.46 -25.50
N THR A 882 -17.76 -40.13 -24.74
CA THR A 882 -17.73 -39.30 -23.52
C THR A 882 -17.41 -40.13 -22.27
N PHE A 883 -17.04 -39.50 -21.15
CA PHE A 883 -16.84 -40.20 -19.87
C PHE A 883 -18.01 -41.12 -19.49
N ALA A 884 -19.25 -40.80 -19.87
CA ALA A 884 -20.42 -41.65 -19.60
C ALA A 884 -20.45 -42.93 -20.44
N ASP A 885 -19.91 -42.90 -21.67
CA ASP A 885 -20.01 -43.97 -22.67
C ASP A 885 -18.99 -45.10 -22.48
N TYR A 886 -17.96 -44.88 -21.67
CA TYR A 886 -16.95 -45.90 -21.38
C TYR A 886 -17.47 -46.89 -20.32
N LYS A 887 -17.65 -48.15 -20.73
CA LYS A 887 -17.83 -49.30 -19.81
C LYS A 887 -16.54 -49.50 -19.01
N VAL A 888 -16.66 -49.81 -17.72
CA VAL A 888 -15.52 -50.21 -16.89
C VAL A 888 -14.95 -51.51 -17.46
N LEU A 889 -13.62 -51.64 -17.59
CA LEU A 889 -12.98 -52.94 -17.81
C LEU A 889 -13.26 -53.82 -16.58
N SER A 890 -14.35 -54.59 -16.63
CA SER A 890 -14.68 -55.56 -15.58
C SER A 890 -13.82 -56.81 -15.73
N LYS A 891 -13.46 -57.43 -14.61
CA LYS A 891 -12.61 -58.63 -14.47
C LYS A 891 -13.15 -59.91 -15.16
N ALA A 892 -14.18 -59.81 -15.99
CA ALA A 892 -15.06 -60.93 -16.38
C ALA A 892 -14.93 -61.42 -17.84
N GLU A 893 -13.90 -61.02 -18.59
CA GLU A 893 -13.62 -61.57 -19.95
C GLU A 893 -12.33 -62.41 -19.98
N ARG A 894 -12.16 -63.29 -18.98
CA ARG A 894 -11.16 -64.36 -18.98
C ARG A 894 -11.78 -65.68 -18.55
N THR A 895 -12.52 -66.30 -19.48
CA THR A 895 -12.62 -67.76 -19.59
C THR A 895 -12.67 -68.11 -21.07
N SER A 896 -11.47 -68.15 -21.66
CA SER A 896 -11.07 -69.13 -22.68
C SER A 896 -9.56 -69.28 -22.59
#